data_AF-A0A815MD56-F1
#
_entry.id   AF-A0A815MD56-F1
#
_cell.length_a   1.000
_cell.length_b   1.000
_cell.length_c   1.000
_cell.angle_alpha   90.00
_cell.angle_beta   90.00
_cell.angle_gamma   90.00
#
_symmetry.space_group_name_H-M   'P 1'
#
loop_
_entity.id
_entity.type
_entity.pdbx_description
1 polymer ?
#
loop_
_entity_poly.entity_id
_entity_poly.type
_entity_poly.pdbx_seq_one_letter_code
_entity_poly.pdbx_strand_id
1 'polypeptide(L)'
;MLSILPSDNDENESNIIDFLYQLCKRNELEEVKRILPFIGNINLINKLHTVTGSTCLHVACYYGHRDMVKILLDYGATHSIRNLRHSLTAYEETHVEEIKQLFLEHKNPPFNNDYNFIQWSLIGDDLLSKRREFRKLIDVYKTYDNHLLVSKLLAEVIHYYLNEYLLDNARDDTLRAQIETIESYFKEAIDKQDYLTYFIKAYTLTNIFYHFLNKDLALYILEYFDQTKTFSSNYRLVNCLVHLVTLLIYHPNLPQYQYRGVCYRGMRITTNDLEQYQINHHILNRAFLSTSLDRQVAEMFAGEGQQSQMRHTPKDHCALLYSCVCQYVVKQDLTAINIENLSTRPDEKEVLIIPFSVFKITSIKRNYIDNPQVAISIEIELEECEDPDKLDEQSSRLLTVLSSENDIKDAEAYTRFKRRRTLLYGAIAILTVLVLIALSVTLILIFAIKKPNPNYNSTLLLEKINRFEYQLPFDCPRILNRTSWNARPYIARENLTIVPVTHIVIRQLADVKNVVSQQDCIKAIRDLQDFQIDIRGWADIGYNFLMCNDKNDHSEIYRGRGWMFRGAHCISYNFRSLGNHSQNQVVQSVKDDEKQPVWDGNKVEMISVKLADGVYALYAKDAEQLNATGGAAATSGGLIIGEHGVLLIETFLNQRLNHQAQELSRKLSRDKPILFAVNTSSHGDHWYG
;
A
#
# COMPACT_ATOMS: atom_id res chain seq x y z
N MET A 1 17.27 -18.61 -32.48
CA MET A 1 17.56 -17.40 -33.27
C MET A 1 17.16 -16.16 -32.45
N LEU A 2 17.72 -16.03 -31.25
CA LEU A 2 17.48 -14.93 -30.32
C LEU A 2 18.84 -14.46 -29.82
N SER A 3 19.42 -13.54 -30.56
CA SER A 3 20.58 -12.76 -30.16
C SER A 3 20.46 -11.43 -30.89
N ILE A 4 19.90 -10.41 -30.22
CA ILE A 4 20.22 -8.98 -30.36
C ILE A 4 19.43 -8.26 -29.25
N LEU A 5 20.16 -7.81 -28.24
CA LEU A 5 20.10 -6.43 -27.75
C LEU A 5 21.55 -5.92 -27.87
N PRO A 6 21.87 -4.64 -28.20
CA PRO A 6 21.11 -3.42 -27.86
C PRO A 6 21.11 -2.27 -28.92
N SER A 7 20.53 -1.13 -28.52
CA SER A 7 20.53 0.27 -29.05
C SER A 7 19.40 0.69 -30.00
N ASP A 8 18.73 1.79 -29.61
CA ASP A 8 17.49 2.44 -30.11
C ASP A 8 16.16 1.76 -29.75
N ASN A 9 15.49 2.30 -28.72
CA ASN A 9 14.22 1.77 -28.17
C ASN A 9 13.08 1.78 -29.22
N ASP A 10 13.01 2.78 -30.11
CA ASP A 10 11.91 2.89 -31.07
C ASP A 10 12.04 1.93 -32.27
N GLU A 11 13.25 1.70 -32.79
CA GLU A 11 13.49 0.72 -33.86
C GLU A 11 13.26 -0.70 -33.37
N ASN A 12 13.66 -1.00 -32.14
CA ASN A 12 13.46 -2.32 -31.54
C ASN A 12 11.97 -2.62 -31.31
N GLU A 13 11.18 -1.66 -30.83
CA GLU A 13 9.74 -1.82 -30.66
C GLU A 13 9.02 -2.01 -32.00
N SER A 14 9.37 -1.24 -33.04
CA SER A 14 8.77 -1.41 -34.38
C SER A 14 9.07 -2.81 -34.95
N ASN A 15 10.30 -3.31 -34.78
CA ASN A 15 10.67 -4.65 -35.24
C ASN A 15 9.90 -5.76 -34.50
N ILE A 16 9.66 -5.60 -33.20
CA ILE A 16 8.88 -6.54 -32.39
C ILE A 16 7.40 -6.52 -32.81
N ILE A 17 6.83 -5.33 -33.06
CA ILE A 17 5.44 -5.18 -33.52
C ILE A 17 5.27 -5.83 -34.90
N ASP A 18 6.19 -5.56 -35.84
CA ASP A 18 6.17 -6.15 -37.17
C ASP A 18 6.25 -7.68 -37.09
N PHE A 19 7.14 -8.20 -36.25
CA PHE A 19 7.30 -9.64 -36.06
C PHE A 19 6.02 -10.28 -35.49
N LEU A 20 5.47 -9.72 -34.42
CA LEU A 20 4.23 -10.20 -33.81
C LEU A 20 3.05 -10.12 -34.81
N TYR A 21 2.96 -9.04 -35.57
CA TYR A 21 1.95 -8.85 -36.60
C TYR A 21 2.03 -9.94 -37.68
N GLN A 22 3.24 -10.32 -38.13
CA GLN A 22 3.41 -11.41 -39.09
C GLN A 22 3.01 -12.77 -38.51
N LEU A 23 3.32 -13.05 -37.25
CA LEU A 23 2.92 -14.30 -36.59
C LEU A 23 1.39 -14.39 -36.46
N CYS A 24 0.73 -13.30 -36.06
CA CYS A 24 -0.74 -13.23 -36.01
C CYS A 24 -1.36 -13.41 -37.39
N LYS A 25 -0.80 -12.78 -38.43
CA LYS A 25 -1.25 -12.94 -39.82
C LYS A 25 -1.15 -14.38 -40.31
N ARG A 26 -0.07 -15.08 -39.97
CA ARG A 26 0.19 -16.48 -40.37
C ARG A 26 -0.47 -17.52 -39.47
N ASN A 27 -1.13 -17.09 -38.39
CA ASN A 27 -1.75 -17.96 -37.38
C ASN A 27 -0.76 -18.90 -36.67
N GLU A 28 0.46 -18.42 -36.38
CA GLU A 28 1.50 -19.21 -35.69
C GLU A 28 1.27 -19.22 -34.16
N LEU A 29 0.23 -19.92 -33.70
CA LEU A 29 -0.27 -19.90 -32.32
C LEU A 29 0.80 -20.21 -31.26
N GLU A 30 1.60 -21.26 -31.47
CA GLU A 30 2.59 -21.72 -30.49
C GLU A 30 3.76 -20.74 -30.31
N GLU A 31 4.17 -20.10 -31.40
CA GLU A 31 5.24 -19.10 -31.36
C GLU A 31 4.75 -17.80 -30.72
N VAL A 32 3.49 -17.41 -30.98
CA VAL A 32 2.84 -16.29 -30.30
C VAL A 32 2.73 -16.55 -28.79
N LYS A 33 2.23 -17.71 -28.36
CA LYS A 33 2.19 -18.09 -26.93
C LYS A 33 3.57 -18.10 -26.29
N ARG A 34 4.61 -18.51 -27.03
CA ARG A 34 5.97 -18.52 -26.54
C ARG A 34 6.52 -17.12 -26.31
N ILE A 35 6.14 -16.14 -27.14
CA ILE A 35 6.73 -14.80 -27.13
C ILE A 35 5.94 -13.83 -26.24
N LEU A 36 4.60 -13.93 -26.22
CA LEU A 36 3.73 -13.01 -25.47
C LEU A 36 4.13 -12.82 -23.98
N PRO A 37 4.53 -13.86 -23.22
CA PRO A 37 4.99 -13.69 -21.83
C PRO A 37 6.29 -12.88 -21.69
N PHE A 38 7.12 -12.83 -22.73
CA PHE A 38 8.39 -12.10 -22.73
C PHE A 38 8.23 -10.67 -23.29
N ILE A 39 7.11 -10.38 -23.96
CA ILE A 39 6.70 -9.02 -24.32
C ILE A 39 6.09 -8.39 -23.06
N GLY A 40 6.93 -8.04 -22.09
CA GLY A 40 6.56 -7.46 -20.79
C GLY A 40 5.96 -6.05 -20.86
N ASN A 41 5.33 -5.69 -21.97
CA ASN A 41 4.64 -4.42 -22.18
C ASN A 41 3.35 -4.66 -22.97
N ILE A 42 2.22 -4.73 -22.25
CA ILE A 42 0.86 -4.85 -22.81
C ILE A 42 0.49 -3.68 -23.73
N ASN A 43 1.27 -2.61 -23.77
CA ASN A 43 1.07 -1.54 -24.74
C ASN A 43 1.49 -1.96 -26.16
N LEU A 44 2.42 -2.90 -26.33
CA LEU A 44 2.94 -3.28 -27.65
C LEU A 44 1.93 -4.09 -28.48
N ILE A 45 1.18 -5.01 -27.86
CA ILE A 45 0.10 -5.78 -28.53
C ILE A 45 -1.01 -4.85 -29.05
N ASN A 46 -1.13 -3.68 -28.44
CA ASN A 46 -2.12 -2.64 -28.72
C ASN A 46 -1.59 -1.52 -29.63
N LYS A 47 -0.28 -1.49 -29.95
CA LYS A 47 0.26 -0.51 -30.90
C LYS A 47 -0.19 -0.82 -32.34
N LEU A 48 -0.41 0.24 -33.10
CA LEU A 48 -0.74 0.16 -34.53
C LEU A 48 0.53 -0.17 -35.32
N HIS A 49 0.45 -1.18 -36.19
CA HIS A 49 1.52 -1.49 -37.12
C HIS A 49 1.73 -0.32 -38.09
N THR A 50 2.97 0.15 -38.22
CA THR A 50 3.33 1.41 -38.89
C THR A 50 2.89 1.46 -40.36
N VAL A 51 2.90 0.32 -41.06
CA VAL A 51 2.58 0.24 -42.49
C VAL A 51 1.09 0.04 -42.76
N THR A 52 0.41 -0.75 -41.93
CA THR A 52 -1.00 -1.14 -42.17
C THR A 52 -1.98 -0.29 -41.37
N GLY A 53 -1.52 0.32 -40.29
CA GLY A 53 -2.36 1.06 -39.36
C GLY A 53 -3.34 0.18 -38.61
N SER A 54 -3.03 -1.10 -38.40
CA SER A 54 -3.88 -2.09 -37.73
C SER A 54 -3.13 -2.73 -36.57
N THR A 55 -3.84 -3.15 -35.52
CA THR A 55 -3.24 -3.93 -34.41
C THR A 55 -3.14 -5.43 -34.75
N CYS A 56 -2.46 -6.20 -33.91
CA CYS A 56 -2.41 -7.67 -34.01
C CYS A 56 -3.81 -8.30 -33.90
N LEU A 57 -4.71 -7.69 -33.12
CA LEU A 57 -6.10 -8.14 -32.98
C LEU A 57 -6.92 -7.91 -34.25
N HIS A 58 -6.75 -6.78 -34.94
CA HIS A 58 -7.39 -6.51 -36.23
C HIS A 58 -6.99 -7.54 -37.28
N VAL A 59 -5.69 -7.84 -37.40
CA VAL A 59 -5.23 -8.79 -38.42
C VAL A 59 -5.75 -10.21 -38.12
N ALA A 60 -5.76 -10.63 -36.86
CA ALA A 60 -6.34 -11.92 -36.48
C ALA A 60 -7.86 -11.99 -36.80
N CYS A 61 -8.60 -10.90 -36.61
CA CYS A 61 -10.02 -10.79 -36.94
C CYS A 61 -10.27 -10.78 -38.46
N TYR A 62 -9.51 -9.99 -39.22
CA TYR A 62 -9.61 -9.90 -40.68
C TYR A 62 -9.39 -11.25 -41.36
N TYR A 63 -8.42 -12.04 -40.90
CA TYR A 63 -8.12 -13.36 -41.45
C TYR A 63 -8.96 -14.50 -40.85
N GLY A 64 -9.85 -14.22 -39.89
CA GLY A 64 -10.72 -15.24 -39.30
C GLY A 64 -10.02 -16.21 -38.35
N HIS A 65 -8.90 -15.80 -37.73
CA HIS A 65 -8.10 -16.66 -36.86
C HIS A 65 -8.67 -16.73 -35.44
N ARG A 66 -9.73 -17.51 -35.24
CA ARG A 66 -10.47 -17.61 -33.97
C ARG A 66 -9.58 -17.85 -32.75
N ASP A 67 -8.72 -18.87 -32.78
CA ASP A 67 -7.91 -19.23 -31.62
C ASP A 67 -6.80 -18.20 -31.34
N MET A 68 -6.30 -17.53 -32.39
CA MET A 68 -5.37 -16.41 -32.25
C MET A 68 -6.07 -15.20 -31.60
N VAL A 69 -7.30 -14.88 -32.03
CA VAL A 69 -8.11 -13.82 -31.40
C VAL A 69 -8.31 -14.12 -29.91
N LYS A 70 -8.65 -15.36 -29.56
CA LYS A 70 -8.75 -15.79 -28.16
C LYS A 70 -7.46 -15.56 -27.37
N ILE A 71 -6.31 -16.00 -27.90
CA ILE A 71 -5.00 -15.80 -27.25
C ILE A 71 -4.70 -14.31 -27.08
N LEU A 72 -4.91 -13.49 -28.11
CA LEU A 72 -4.64 -12.06 -28.02
C LEU A 72 -5.53 -11.37 -26.98
N LEU A 73 -6.81 -11.75 -26.90
CA LEU A 73 -7.75 -11.25 -25.89
C LEU A 73 -7.38 -11.72 -24.48
N ASP A 74 -6.98 -12.98 -24.31
CA ASP A 74 -6.51 -13.54 -23.03
C ASP A 74 -5.27 -12.79 -22.49
N TYR A 75 -4.43 -12.27 -23.39
CA TYR A 75 -3.26 -11.44 -23.10
C TYR A 75 -3.55 -9.92 -23.11
N GLY A 76 -4.82 -9.53 -23.10
CA GLY A 76 -5.29 -8.15 -22.92
C GLY A 76 -5.14 -7.24 -24.14
N ALA A 77 -5.26 -7.80 -25.35
CA ALA A 77 -5.45 -7.00 -26.56
C ALA A 77 -6.78 -6.22 -26.49
N THR A 78 -6.69 -4.91 -26.67
CA THR A 78 -7.80 -3.96 -26.66
C THR A 78 -8.56 -4.05 -27.98
N HIS A 79 -9.87 -4.28 -27.90
CA HIS A 79 -10.75 -4.33 -29.07
C HIS A 79 -11.39 -3.00 -29.45
N SER A 80 -11.25 -1.96 -28.62
CA SER A 80 -11.77 -0.61 -28.87
C SER A 80 -10.89 0.23 -29.81
N ILE A 81 -9.65 -0.21 -30.08
CA ILE A 81 -8.73 0.50 -30.99
C ILE A 81 -9.29 0.43 -32.40
N ARG A 82 -9.32 1.58 -33.08
CA ARG A 82 -9.72 1.69 -34.49
C ARG A 82 -8.49 1.72 -35.40
N ASN A 83 -8.54 1.00 -36.51
CA ASN A 83 -7.47 1.01 -37.51
C ASN A 83 -7.41 2.35 -38.29
N LEU A 84 -6.24 2.74 -38.80
CA LEU A 84 -6.07 4.03 -39.50
C LEU A 84 -6.69 4.06 -40.90
N ARG A 85 -6.84 2.91 -41.55
CA ARG A 85 -7.32 2.84 -42.94
C ARG A 85 -8.83 2.95 -43.06
N HIS A 86 -9.57 2.23 -42.21
CA HIS A 86 -11.01 2.10 -42.31
C HIS A 86 -11.73 2.65 -41.08
N SER A 87 -10.98 3.06 -40.04
CA SER A 87 -11.53 3.50 -38.76
C SER A 87 -12.45 2.45 -38.13
N LEU A 88 -12.18 1.16 -38.37
CA LEU A 88 -12.94 0.04 -37.81
C LEU A 88 -12.24 -0.51 -36.57
N THR A 89 -13.03 -0.97 -35.59
CA THR A 89 -12.56 -1.80 -34.47
C THR A 89 -12.30 -3.23 -34.90
N ALA A 90 -11.57 -4.00 -34.11
CA ALA A 90 -11.33 -5.43 -34.41
C ALA A 90 -12.64 -6.25 -34.47
N TYR A 91 -13.66 -5.85 -33.69
CA TYR A 91 -15.01 -6.45 -33.74
C TYR A 91 -15.72 -6.15 -35.07
N GLU A 92 -15.64 -4.90 -35.55
CA GLU A 92 -16.25 -4.48 -36.81
C GLU A 92 -15.48 -5.04 -38.04
N GLU A 93 -14.19 -5.33 -37.89
CA GLU A 93 -13.32 -5.86 -38.95
C GLU A 93 -13.59 -7.34 -39.27
N THR A 94 -14.14 -8.12 -38.32
CA THR A 94 -14.41 -9.55 -38.54
C THR A 94 -15.74 -9.80 -39.25
N HIS A 95 -15.72 -10.68 -40.25
CA HIS A 95 -16.92 -11.23 -40.89
C HIS A 95 -17.34 -12.60 -40.32
N VAL A 96 -16.57 -13.13 -39.37
CA VAL A 96 -16.79 -14.45 -38.74
C VAL A 96 -17.60 -14.27 -37.46
N GLU A 97 -18.77 -14.91 -37.40
CA GLU A 97 -19.72 -14.75 -36.28
C GLU A 97 -19.20 -15.41 -34.99
N GLU A 98 -18.48 -16.53 -35.09
CA GLU A 98 -17.84 -17.19 -33.95
C GLU A 98 -16.75 -16.32 -33.30
N ILE A 99 -16.12 -15.44 -34.06
CA ILE A 99 -15.15 -14.47 -33.53
C ILE A 99 -15.87 -13.31 -32.84
N LYS A 100 -16.99 -12.84 -33.40
CA LYS A 100 -17.86 -11.87 -32.70
C LYS A 100 -18.36 -12.43 -31.37
N GLN A 101 -18.69 -13.71 -31.32
CA GLN A 101 -19.05 -14.41 -30.08
C GLN A 101 -17.89 -14.39 -29.07
N LEU A 102 -16.63 -14.58 -29.51
CA LEU A 102 -15.47 -14.47 -28.61
C LEU A 102 -15.34 -13.08 -28.01
N PHE A 103 -15.60 -12.01 -28.75
CA PHE A 103 -15.61 -10.65 -28.16
C PHE A 103 -16.68 -10.48 -27.07
N LEU A 104 -17.83 -11.16 -27.20
CA LEU A 104 -18.88 -11.18 -26.17
C LEU A 104 -18.48 -12.06 -24.97
N GLU A 105 -17.77 -13.16 -25.21
CA GLU A 105 -17.23 -14.08 -24.19
C GLU A 105 -15.99 -13.54 -23.47
N HIS A 106 -15.20 -12.65 -24.08
CA HIS A 106 -14.06 -11.96 -23.45
C HIS A 106 -14.43 -10.60 -22.88
N LYS A 107 -15.61 -10.06 -23.23
CA LYS A 107 -16.24 -8.94 -22.51
C LYS A 107 -16.65 -9.32 -21.09
N ASN A 108 -16.92 -10.61 -20.86
CA ASN A 108 -17.24 -11.17 -19.55
C ASN A 108 -16.20 -12.24 -19.25
N PRO A 109 -15.25 -12.08 -18.31
CA PRO A 109 -14.43 -13.22 -17.88
C PRO A 109 -15.36 -14.41 -17.65
N PRO A 110 -14.99 -15.65 -18.07
CA PRO A 110 -15.89 -16.79 -18.04
C PRO A 110 -16.60 -16.78 -16.69
N PHE A 111 -17.92 -16.66 -16.72
CA PHE A 111 -18.80 -16.65 -15.55
C PHE A 111 -18.58 -17.96 -14.79
N ASN A 112 -17.50 -18.01 -14.01
CA ASN A 112 -17.05 -19.16 -13.28
C ASN A 112 -17.76 -19.08 -11.94
N ASN A 113 -19.00 -19.59 -11.94
CA ASN A 113 -19.72 -20.22 -10.83
C ASN A 113 -19.81 -19.54 -9.44
N ASP A 114 -19.37 -18.30 -9.23
CA ASP A 114 -19.60 -17.59 -7.96
C ASP A 114 -20.79 -16.63 -8.09
N TYR A 115 -22.01 -17.17 -8.21
CA TYR A 115 -23.28 -16.43 -8.14
C TYR A 115 -23.60 -15.87 -6.73
N ASN A 116 -22.62 -15.79 -5.82
CA ASN A 116 -22.89 -15.70 -4.38
C ASN A 116 -22.56 -14.36 -3.72
N PHE A 117 -22.19 -13.30 -4.45
CA PHE A 117 -21.97 -11.99 -3.82
C PHE A 117 -22.73 -10.86 -4.51
N ILE A 118 -23.65 -10.28 -3.75
CA ILE A 118 -24.41 -9.10 -4.15
C ILE A 118 -23.57 -7.85 -3.85
N GLN A 119 -23.28 -7.01 -4.85
CA GLN A 119 -22.45 -5.80 -4.68
C GLN A 119 -23.13 -4.69 -3.87
N TRP A 120 -24.38 -4.92 -3.48
CA TRP A 120 -25.19 -4.06 -2.63
C TRP A 120 -25.77 -4.87 -1.46
N SER A 121 -26.30 -4.17 -0.45
CA SER A 121 -27.06 -4.76 0.65
C SER A 121 -28.39 -4.03 0.79
N LEU A 122 -29.47 -4.77 1.04
CA LEU A 122 -30.77 -4.22 1.42
C LEU A 122 -30.64 -3.41 2.72
N ILE A 123 -31.24 -2.23 2.72
CA ILE A 123 -31.17 -1.28 3.82
C ILE A 123 -32.54 -1.21 4.52
N GLY A 124 -32.55 -1.37 5.85
CA GLY A 124 -33.59 -0.80 6.72
C GLY A 124 -33.25 0.65 7.12
N ASP A 125 -34.18 1.42 7.68
CA ASP A 125 -34.17 2.90 7.81
C ASP A 125 -32.90 3.59 8.41
N ASP A 126 -31.94 2.85 8.97
CA ASP A 126 -30.77 3.37 9.71
C ASP A 126 -29.50 3.65 8.86
N LEU A 127 -29.37 3.15 7.61
CA LEU A 127 -28.09 3.25 6.88
C LEU A 127 -27.79 4.59 6.17
N LEU A 128 -28.74 5.52 6.04
CA LEU A 128 -28.38 6.92 5.70
C LEU A 128 -27.52 7.55 6.81
N SER A 129 -27.77 7.17 8.06
CA SER A 129 -26.90 7.54 9.19
C SER A 129 -25.55 6.82 9.10
N LYS A 130 -25.51 5.54 8.72
CA LYS A 130 -24.24 4.81 8.49
C LYS A 130 -23.45 5.36 7.30
N ARG A 131 -24.09 5.84 6.22
CA ARG A 131 -23.42 6.57 5.11
C ARG A 131 -22.74 7.84 5.63
N ARG A 132 -23.39 8.58 6.53
CA ARG A 132 -22.81 9.78 7.16
C ARG A 132 -21.65 9.40 8.08
N GLU A 133 -21.78 8.34 8.86
CA GLU A 133 -20.70 7.81 9.69
C GLU A 133 -19.49 7.35 8.86
N PHE A 134 -19.74 6.64 7.76
CA PHE A 134 -18.73 6.21 6.78
C PHE A 134 -17.89 7.39 6.27
N ARG A 135 -18.56 8.44 5.77
CA ARG A 135 -17.90 9.66 5.26
C ARG A 135 -17.13 10.42 6.34
N LYS A 136 -17.54 10.31 7.62
CA LYS A 136 -16.83 10.93 8.75
C LYS A 136 -15.62 10.11 9.24
N LEU A 137 -15.68 8.78 9.17
CA LEU A 137 -14.58 7.91 9.62
C LEU A 137 -13.41 7.89 8.63
N ILE A 138 -13.70 8.05 7.35
CA ILE A 138 -12.68 8.12 6.30
C ILE A 138 -12.05 9.52 6.18
N ASP A 139 -12.61 10.50 6.88
CA ASP A 139 -12.15 11.89 6.89
C ASP A 139 -10.68 12.03 7.35
N VAL A 140 -10.16 11.05 8.10
CA VAL A 140 -8.74 10.95 8.49
C VAL A 140 -7.80 10.89 7.27
N TYR A 141 -8.31 10.46 6.10
CA TYR A 141 -7.59 10.38 4.83
C TYR A 141 -7.71 11.64 3.96
N LYS A 142 -8.24 12.77 4.47
CA LYS A 142 -8.29 14.08 3.78
C LYS A 142 -6.92 14.71 3.44
N THR A 143 -5.84 13.94 3.48
CA THR A 143 -4.45 14.37 3.23
C THR A 143 -3.97 13.97 1.84
N TYR A 144 -4.78 14.23 0.82
CA TYR A 144 -4.38 13.97 -0.58
C TYR A 144 -3.10 14.73 -0.96
N ASP A 145 -2.88 15.91 -0.36
CA ASP A 145 -1.67 16.72 -0.52
C ASP A 145 -0.39 16.02 0.01
N ASN A 146 -0.55 14.96 0.81
CA ASN A 146 0.56 14.15 1.30
C ASN A 146 0.81 12.97 0.37
N HIS A 147 1.35 13.25 -0.82
CA HIS A 147 1.75 12.24 -1.81
C HIS A 147 2.60 11.11 -1.21
N LEU A 148 3.43 11.40 -0.20
CA LEU A 148 4.22 10.38 0.50
C LEU A 148 3.35 9.38 1.28
N LEU A 149 2.25 9.82 1.90
CA LEU A 149 1.31 8.93 2.56
C LEU A 149 0.57 8.10 1.51
N VAL A 150 0.02 8.74 0.47
CA VAL A 150 -0.73 8.06 -0.59
C VAL A 150 0.12 6.97 -1.26
N SER A 151 1.39 7.27 -1.58
CA SER A 151 2.30 6.29 -2.17
C SER A 151 2.63 5.12 -1.22
N LYS A 152 2.64 5.33 0.11
CA LYS A 152 2.81 4.23 1.07
C LYS A 152 1.59 3.33 1.12
N LEU A 153 0.39 3.90 1.12
CA LEU A 153 -0.86 3.12 1.09
C LEU A 153 -0.95 2.29 -0.19
N LEU A 154 -0.58 2.86 -1.34
CA LEU A 154 -0.52 2.13 -2.59
C LEU A 154 0.56 1.04 -2.61
N ALA A 155 1.72 1.28 -1.98
CA ALA A 155 2.73 0.24 -1.84
C ALA A 155 2.23 -0.94 -0.98
N GLU A 156 1.40 -0.68 0.04
CA GLU A 156 0.74 -1.73 0.82
C GLU A 156 -0.27 -2.52 -0.01
N VAL A 157 -1.11 -1.83 -0.81
CA VAL A 157 -2.03 -2.48 -1.75
C VAL A 157 -1.28 -3.35 -2.75
N ILE A 158 -0.18 -2.86 -3.33
CA ILE A 158 0.65 -3.66 -4.25
C ILE A 158 1.19 -4.90 -3.52
N HIS A 159 1.83 -4.69 -2.37
CA HIS A 159 2.54 -5.77 -1.69
C HIS A 159 1.59 -6.84 -1.14
N TYR A 160 0.51 -6.43 -0.47
CA TYR A 160 -0.42 -7.36 0.15
C TYR A 160 -1.55 -7.76 -0.79
N TYR A 161 -2.36 -6.81 -1.24
CA TYR A 161 -3.58 -7.14 -1.96
C TYR A 161 -3.26 -7.80 -3.29
N LEU A 162 -2.37 -7.20 -4.10
CA LEU A 162 -2.02 -7.76 -5.41
C LEU A 162 -1.10 -8.98 -5.28
N ASN A 163 0.03 -8.82 -4.58
CA ASN A 163 1.13 -9.80 -4.65
C ASN A 163 1.10 -10.91 -3.59
N GLU A 164 0.27 -10.80 -2.56
CA GLU A 164 0.07 -11.86 -1.56
C GLU A 164 -1.33 -12.44 -1.75
N TYR A 165 -2.37 -11.64 -1.56
CA TYR A 165 -3.76 -12.10 -1.53
C TYR A 165 -4.29 -12.54 -2.89
N LEU A 166 -4.20 -11.72 -3.95
CA LEU A 166 -4.71 -12.11 -5.27
C LEU A 166 -3.87 -13.22 -5.89
N LEU A 167 -2.54 -13.20 -5.71
CA LEU A 167 -1.66 -14.27 -6.18
C LEU A 167 -1.90 -15.60 -5.47
N ASP A 168 -2.13 -15.64 -4.15
CA ASP A 168 -2.42 -16.89 -3.44
C ASP A 168 -3.78 -17.48 -3.83
N ASN A 169 -4.75 -16.63 -4.14
CA ASN A 169 -6.04 -17.04 -4.68
C ASN A 169 -5.97 -17.44 -6.17
N ALA A 170 -4.88 -17.09 -6.85
CA ALA A 170 -4.63 -17.39 -8.25
C ALA A 170 -3.89 -18.72 -8.44
N ARG A 171 -4.61 -19.80 -8.75
CA ARG A 171 -4.03 -21.13 -9.02
C ARG A 171 -3.48 -21.29 -10.46
N ASP A 172 -3.33 -20.22 -11.23
CA ASP A 172 -3.04 -20.25 -12.67
C ASP A 172 -1.96 -19.22 -13.09
N ASP A 173 -1.02 -19.63 -13.94
CA ASP A 173 0.09 -18.80 -14.43
C ASP A 173 -0.38 -17.63 -15.31
N THR A 174 -1.51 -17.81 -16.02
CA THR A 174 -2.15 -16.74 -16.81
C THR A 174 -2.55 -15.54 -15.95
N LEU A 175 -2.84 -15.79 -14.67
CA LEU A 175 -3.33 -14.79 -13.73
C LEU A 175 -2.20 -13.95 -13.13
N ARG A 176 -1.00 -14.53 -13.02
CA ARG A 176 0.21 -13.82 -12.57
C ARG A 176 0.55 -12.66 -13.51
N ALA A 177 0.52 -12.90 -14.83
CA ALA A 177 0.79 -11.86 -15.83
C ALA A 177 -0.23 -10.70 -15.78
N GLN A 178 -1.49 -11.00 -15.46
CA GLN A 178 -2.51 -9.98 -15.26
C GLN A 178 -2.23 -9.14 -14.01
N ILE A 179 -1.80 -9.76 -12.90
CA ILE A 179 -1.42 -9.07 -11.66
C ILE A 179 -0.20 -8.19 -11.86
N GLU A 180 0.82 -8.64 -12.58
CA GLU A 180 1.99 -7.82 -12.92
C GLU A 180 1.61 -6.57 -13.73
N THR A 181 0.65 -6.71 -14.64
CA THR A 181 0.10 -5.58 -15.39
C THR A 181 -0.60 -4.59 -14.48
N ILE A 182 -1.44 -5.07 -13.54
CA ILE A 182 -2.14 -4.23 -12.56
C ILE A 182 -1.12 -3.51 -11.67
N GLU A 183 -0.12 -4.23 -11.15
CA GLU A 183 0.97 -3.66 -10.36
C GLU A 183 1.70 -2.54 -11.11
N SER A 184 1.94 -2.69 -12.41
CA SER A 184 2.56 -1.64 -13.23
C SER A 184 1.74 -0.34 -13.23
N TYR A 185 0.41 -0.42 -13.31
CA TYR A 185 -0.44 0.79 -13.24
C TYR A 185 -0.33 1.47 -11.88
N PHE A 186 -0.30 0.71 -10.78
CA PHE A 186 -0.14 1.27 -9.44
C PHE A 186 1.27 1.85 -9.19
N LYS A 187 2.32 1.28 -9.78
CA LYS A 187 3.67 1.87 -9.77
C LYS A 187 3.72 3.18 -10.53
N GLU A 188 3.16 3.22 -11.74
CA GLU A 188 3.06 4.45 -12.53
C GLU A 188 2.25 5.53 -11.81
N ALA A 189 1.19 5.15 -11.09
CA ALA A 189 0.41 6.04 -10.24
C ALA A 189 1.30 6.73 -9.18
N ILE A 190 2.19 5.96 -8.53
CA ILE A 190 3.15 6.46 -7.53
C ILE A 190 4.18 7.38 -8.16
N ASP A 191 4.76 6.97 -9.29
CA ASP A 191 5.86 7.69 -9.95
C ASP A 191 5.40 9.02 -10.54
N LYS A 192 4.20 9.04 -11.13
CA LYS A 192 3.61 10.24 -11.76
C LYS A 192 2.74 11.06 -10.82
N GLN A 193 2.47 10.54 -9.61
CA GLN A 193 1.54 11.13 -8.65
C GLN A 193 0.13 11.35 -9.23
N ASP A 194 -0.28 10.50 -10.17
CA ASP A 194 -1.59 10.50 -10.81
C ASP A 194 -2.35 9.23 -10.43
N TYR A 195 -2.95 9.24 -9.25
CA TYR A 195 -3.52 8.01 -8.69
C TYR A 195 -4.90 7.67 -9.25
N LEU A 196 -5.74 8.68 -9.53
CA LEU A 196 -7.07 8.47 -10.10
C LEU A 196 -7.00 7.86 -11.51
N THR A 197 -6.23 8.46 -12.41
CA THR A 197 -6.18 7.99 -13.81
C THR A 197 -5.69 6.56 -13.88
N TYR A 198 -4.61 6.24 -13.16
CA TYR A 198 -4.00 4.93 -13.20
C TYR A 198 -4.82 3.86 -12.46
N PHE A 199 -5.51 4.23 -11.37
CA PHE A 199 -6.50 3.34 -10.76
C PHE A 199 -7.63 3.02 -11.75
N ILE A 200 -8.22 4.02 -12.40
CA ILE A 200 -9.34 3.80 -13.34
C ILE A 200 -8.88 2.95 -14.54
N LYS A 201 -7.66 3.18 -15.03
CA LYS A 201 -7.09 2.30 -16.06
C LYS A 201 -6.97 0.87 -15.56
N ALA A 202 -6.38 0.63 -14.38
CA ALA A 202 -6.27 -0.71 -13.80
C ALA A 202 -7.63 -1.38 -13.60
N TYR A 203 -8.64 -0.61 -13.15
CA TYR A 203 -10.00 -1.07 -12.89
C TYR A 203 -10.77 -1.46 -14.16
N THR A 204 -10.52 -0.79 -15.28
CA THR A 204 -11.27 -0.99 -16.55
C THR A 204 -10.57 -1.96 -17.51
N LEU A 205 -9.39 -2.47 -17.15
CA LEU A 205 -8.69 -3.48 -17.93
C LEU A 205 -9.56 -4.75 -18.10
N THR A 206 -9.41 -5.42 -19.24
CA THR A 206 -9.93 -6.77 -19.48
C THR A 206 -9.14 -7.81 -18.67
N ASN A 207 -9.21 -7.72 -17.34
CA ASN A 207 -8.57 -8.65 -16.43
C ASN A 207 -9.45 -8.93 -15.21
N ILE A 208 -8.96 -9.77 -14.31
CA ILE A 208 -9.69 -10.16 -13.10
C ILE A 208 -9.83 -9.07 -12.02
N PHE A 209 -9.10 -7.95 -12.11
CA PHE A 209 -8.98 -6.99 -11.02
C PHE A 209 -10.33 -6.41 -10.61
N TYR A 210 -11.11 -5.95 -11.59
CA TYR A 210 -12.49 -5.48 -11.40
C TYR A 210 -13.31 -6.49 -10.58
N HIS A 211 -13.23 -7.77 -10.97
CA HIS A 211 -14.04 -8.84 -10.40
C HIS A 211 -13.65 -9.11 -8.94
N PHE A 212 -12.36 -9.30 -8.66
CA PHE A 212 -11.88 -9.54 -7.30
C PHE A 212 -12.12 -8.33 -6.40
N LEU A 213 -11.76 -7.12 -6.86
CA LEU A 213 -11.95 -5.91 -6.07
C LEU A 213 -13.42 -5.73 -5.67
N ASN A 214 -14.34 -5.87 -6.63
CA ASN A 214 -15.76 -5.73 -6.32
C ASN A 214 -16.30 -6.87 -5.45
N LYS A 215 -15.77 -8.09 -5.58
CA LYS A 215 -16.09 -9.23 -4.69
C LYS A 215 -15.67 -8.95 -3.26
N ASP A 216 -14.41 -8.56 -3.07
CA ASP A 216 -13.84 -8.34 -1.75
C ASP A 216 -14.47 -7.12 -1.08
N LEU A 217 -14.74 -6.06 -1.83
CA LEU A 217 -15.51 -4.91 -1.36
C LEU A 217 -16.90 -5.35 -0.90
N ALA A 218 -17.63 -6.11 -1.72
CA ALA A 218 -18.96 -6.58 -1.35
C ALA A 218 -18.94 -7.41 -0.06
N LEU A 219 -17.96 -8.30 0.10
CA LEU A 219 -17.89 -9.21 1.25
C LEU A 219 -17.42 -8.53 2.53
N TYR A 220 -16.37 -7.70 2.44
CA TYR A 220 -15.58 -7.34 3.63
C TYR A 220 -15.59 -5.85 3.98
N ILE A 221 -15.99 -4.94 3.09
CA ILE A 221 -15.82 -3.49 3.36
C ILE A 221 -16.61 -3.01 4.58
N LEU A 222 -17.74 -3.65 4.90
CA LEU A 222 -18.53 -3.30 6.08
C LEU A 222 -17.90 -3.75 7.39
N GLU A 223 -16.96 -4.72 7.38
CA GLU A 223 -16.24 -5.16 8.58
C GLU A 223 -15.40 -4.03 9.18
N TYR A 224 -15.00 -3.04 8.39
CA TYR A 224 -14.29 -1.87 8.88
C TYR A 224 -15.08 -1.08 9.95
N PHE A 225 -16.41 -1.14 9.91
CA PHE A 225 -17.29 -0.41 10.82
C PHE A 225 -17.71 -1.23 12.05
N ASP A 226 -17.39 -2.52 12.08
CA ASP A 226 -17.79 -3.40 13.16
C ASP A 226 -16.74 -3.37 14.29
N GLN A 227 -16.84 -2.36 15.15
CA GLN A 227 -15.96 -2.20 16.32
C GLN A 227 -16.06 -3.36 17.32
N THR A 228 -17.06 -4.25 17.18
CA THR A 228 -17.26 -5.39 18.06
C THR A 228 -16.44 -6.62 17.65
N LYS A 229 -15.94 -6.66 16.41
CA LYS A 229 -15.06 -7.71 15.91
C LYS A 229 -13.60 -7.39 16.20
N THR A 230 -13.17 -7.71 17.41
CA THR A 230 -11.76 -7.74 17.78
C THR A 230 -11.04 -8.79 16.93
N PHE A 231 -10.29 -8.35 15.92
CA PHE A 231 -9.41 -9.16 15.06
C PHE A 231 -10.11 -10.14 14.09
N SER A 232 -10.75 -9.59 13.05
CA SER A 232 -11.03 -10.33 11.82
C SER A 232 -9.71 -10.82 11.19
N SER A 233 -9.65 -12.08 10.75
CA SER A 233 -8.53 -12.63 9.97
C SER A 233 -8.23 -11.82 8.70
N ASN A 234 -9.18 -10.99 8.27
CA ASN A 234 -9.12 -10.23 7.03
C ASN A 234 -8.76 -8.75 7.26
N TYR A 235 -8.32 -8.35 8.45
CA TYR A 235 -8.03 -6.94 8.78
C TYR A 235 -7.14 -6.23 7.73
N ARG A 236 -6.05 -6.88 7.30
CA ARG A 236 -5.13 -6.32 6.30
C ARG A 236 -5.78 -6.17 4.91
N LEU A 237 -6.67 -7.10 4.56
CA LEU A 237 -7.49 -7.02 3.34
C LEU A 237 -8.46 -5.83 3.43
N VAL A 238 -9.21 -5.73 4.53
CA VAL A 238 -10.16 -4.64 4.75
C VAL A 238 -9.47 -3.28 4.66
N ASN A 239 -8.29 -3.12 5.26
CA ASN A 239 -7.51 -1.87 5.15
C ASN A 239 -7.13 -1.54 3.69
N CYS A 240 -6.63 -2.52 2.92
CA CYS A 240 -6.31 -2.32 1.51
C CYS A 240 -7.55 -1.88 0.70
N LEU A 241 -8.70 -2.52 0.93
CA LEU A 241 -9.96 -2.16 0.29
C LEU A 241 -10.38 -0.74 0.65
N VAL A 242 -10.26 -0.35 1.92
CA VAL A 242 -10.51 1.02 2.37
C VAL A 242 -9.58 1.98 1.64
N HIS A 243 -8.27 1.74 1.59
CA HIS A 243 -7.32 2.60 0.86
C HIS A 243 -7.71 2.80 -0.61
N LEU A 244 -8.13 1.74 -1.30
CA LEU A 244 -8.59 1.82 -2.69
C LEU A 244 -9.85 2.68 -2.83
N VAL A 245 -10.79 2.58 -1.89
CA VAL A 245 -12.02 3.39 -1.88
C VAL A 245 -11.72 4.86 -1.54
N THR A 246 -10.86 5.11 -0.54
CA THR A 246 -10.53 6.48 -0.09
C THR A 246 -9.77 7.27 -1.15
N LEU A 247 -8.88 6.60 -1.90
CA LEU A 247 -8.13 7.15 -3.02
C LEU A 247 -9.00 7.84 -4.06
N LEU A 248 -10.22 7.36 -4.27
CA LEU A 248 -11.15 7.91 -5.24
C LEU A 248 -12.06 8.96 -4.62
N ILE A 249 -12.72 8.65 -3.49
CA ILE A 249 -13.75 9.51 -2.89
C ILE A 249 -13.22 10.92 -2.58
N TYR A 250 -11.95 11.05 -2.17
CA TYR A 250 -11.35 12.31 -1.76
C TYR A 250 -10.35 12.88 -2.78
N HIS A 251 -10.32 12.35 -4.00
CA HIS A 251 -9.39 12.84 -5.01
C HIS A 251 -9.69 14.32 -5.37
N PRO A 252 -8.70 15.24 -5.35
CA PRO A 252 -8.92 16.66 -5.61
C PRO A 252 -9.46 16.93 -7.02
N ASN A 253 -9.03 16.12 -8.00
CA ASN A 253 -9.52 16.16 -9.38
C ASN A 253 -10.81 15.34 -9.61
N LEU A 254 -11.50 14.83 -8.57
CA LEU A 254 -12.78 14.13 -8.78
C LEU A 254 -13.90 15.04 -9.33
N PRO A 255 -14.05 16.31 -8.90
CA PRO A 255 -15.14 17.18 -9.36
C PRO A 255 -15.18 17.43 -10.87
N GLN A 256 -14.05 17.42 -11.56
CA GLN A 256 -14.03 17.58 -13.03
C GLN A 256 -14.63 16.39 -13.79
N TYR A 257 -14.75 15.22 -13.13
CA TYR A 257 -15.35 14.02 -13.69
C TYR A 257 -16.76 13.76 -13.16
N GLN A 258 -17.36 14.67 -12.40
CA GLN A 258 -18.66 14.44 -11.78
C GLN A 258 -19.76 14.13 -12.82
N TYR A 259 -20.66 13.22 -12.47
CA TYR A 259 -21.79 12.87 -13.32
C TYR A 259 -23.13 12.99 -12.57
N ARG A 260 -24.11 13.62 -13.22
CA ARG A 260 -25.52 13.65 -12.83
C ARG A 260 -26.37 13.25 -14.02
N GLY A 261 -27.43 12.48 -13.79
CA GLY A 261 -28.31 12.00 -14.83
C GLY A 261 -28.61 10.52 -14.72
N VAL A 262 -28.94 9.91 -15.85
CA VAL A 262 -29.38 8.52 -15.93
C VAL A 262 -28.27 7.65 -16.53
N CYS A 263 -27.89 6.60 -15.81
CA CYS A 263 -26.94 5.59 -16.30
C CYS A 263 -27.51 4.17 -16.11
N TYR A 264 -27.00 3.23 -16.89
CA TYR A 264 -27.58 1.89 -17.03
C TYR A 264 -26.56 0.80 -16.70
N ARG A 265 -27.02 -0.24 -16.02
CA ARG A 265 -26.21 -1.44 -15.77
C ARG A 265 -26.94 -2.69 -16.19
N GLY A 266 -26.31 -3.46 -17.06
CA GLY A 266 -26.75 -4.81 -17.39
C GLY A 266 -26.20 -5.84 -16.43
N MET A 267 -27.03 -6.79 -16.01
CA MET A 267 -26.59 -7.94 -15.23
C MET A 267 -27.50 -9.15 -15.42
N ARG A 268 -26.96 -10.33 -15.12
CA ARG A 268 -27.76 -11.54 -14.90
C ARG A 268 -28.09 -11.63 -13.42
N ILE A 269 -29.35 -11.83 -13.09
CA ILE A 269 -29.84 -11.90 -11.71
C ILE A 269 -30.54 -13.24 -11.45
N THR A 270 -30.29 -13.85 -10.29
CA THR A 270 -31.00 -15.07 -9.88
C THR A 270 -32.40 -14.75 -9.38
N THR A 271 -33.30 -15.73 -9.34
CA THR A 271 -34.62 -15.56 -8.70
C THR A 271 -34.50 -15.07 -7.25
N ASN A 272 -33.57 -15.63 -6.49
CA ASN A 272 -33.36 -15.28 -5.08
C ASN A 272 -32.88 -13.83 -4.88
N ASP A 273 -31.98 -13.36 -5.75
CA ASP A 273 -31.52 -11.97 -5.70
C ASP A 273 -32.63 -11.02 -6.15
N LEU A 274 -33.44 -11.42 -7.13
CA LEU A 274 -34.56 -10.62 -7.60
C LEU A 274 -35.63 -10.42 -6.51
N GLU A 275 -35.91 -11.45 -5.70
CA GLU A 275 -36.86 -11.38 -4.59
C GLU A 275 -36.44 -10.36 -3.51
N GLN A 276 -35.15 -10.04 -3.44
CA GLN A 276 -34.63 -9.00 -2.56
C GLN A 276 -34.91 -7.58 -3.08
N TYR A 277 -35.13 -7.39 -4.38
CA TYR A 277 -35.52 -6.08 -4.90
C TYR A 277 -37.00 -5.82 -4.63
N GLN A 278 -37.28 -4.91 -3.70
CA GLN A 278 -38.64 -4.52 -3.34
C GLN A 278 -38.84 -3.02 -3.55
N ILE A 279 -39.98 -2.65 -4.11
CA ILE A 279 -40.33 -1.24 -4.32
C ILE A 279 -40.30 -0.51 -2.97
N ASN A 280 -39.79 0.72 -2.98
CA ASN A 280 -39.51 1.58 -1.82
C ASN A 280 -38.39 1.13 -0.89
N HIS A 281 -37.76 -0.03 -1.10
CA HIS A 281 -36.57 -0.39 -0.34
C HIS A 281 -35.36 0.39 -0.83
N HIS A 282 -34.40 0.52 0.08
CA HIS A 282 -33.14 1.20 -0.15
C HIS A 282 -32.03 0.17 -0.34
N ILE A 283 -31.07 0.49 -1.20
CA ILE A 283 -29.87 -0.31 -1.42
C ILE A 283 -28.62 0.51 -1.11
N LEU A 284 -27.69 -0.10 -0.37
CA LEU A 284 -26.37 0.46 -0.14
C LEU A 284 -25.43 -0.20 -1.12
N ASN A 285 -24.85 0.59 -2.00
CA ASN A 285 -23.76 0.11 -2.83
C ASN A 285 -22.51 -0.10 -1.96
N ARG A 286 -21.90 -1.29 -2.00
CA ARG A 286 -20.68 -1.61 -1.22
C ARG A 286 -19.41 -1.57 -2.07
N ALA A 287 -19.55 -1.72 -3.38
CA ALA A 287 -18.45 -1.83 -4.32
C ALA A 287 -18.56 -0.75 -5.41
N PHE A 288 -17.64 -0.74 -6.36
CA PHE A 288 -17.77 0.14 -7.52
C PHE A 288 -18.79 -0.46 -8.50
N LEU A 289 -19.78 0.32 -8.94
CA LEU A 289 -20.72 -0.13 -9.97
C LEU A 289 -20.35 0.53 -11.29
N SER A 290 -19.77 -0.24 -12.20
CA SER A 290 -19.63 0.17 -13.59
C SER A 290 -21.02 0.18 -14.25
N THR A 291 -21.36 1.32 -14.83
CA THR A 291 -22.59 1.59 -15.58
C THR A 291 -22.22 2.28 -16.89
N SER A 292 -23.16 2.37 -17.82
CA SER A 292 -22.96 3.04 -19.11
C SER A 292 -23.98 4.15 -19.29
N LEU A 293 -23.59 5.22 -19.97
CA LEU A 293 -24.53 6.21 -20.52
C LEU A 293 -25.38 5.62 -21.64
N ASP A 294 -24.94 4.52 -22.25
CA ASP A 294 -25.61 3.87 -23.36
C ASP A 294 -26.42 2.67 -22.87
N ARG A 295 -27.75 2.79 -23.00
CA ARG A 295 -28.67 1.71 -22.61
C ARG A 295 -28.40 0.41 -23.39
N GLN A 296 -28.04 0.51 -24.67
CA GLN A 296 -27.80 -0.68 -25.49
C GLN A 296 -26.58 -1.46 -25.01
N VAL A 297 -25.55 -0.74 -24.52
CA VAL A 297 -24.38 -1.36 -23.90
C VAL A 297 -24.80 -2.15 -22.66
N ALA A 298 -25.63 -1.58 -21.80
CA ALA A 298 -26.17 -2.29 -20.65
C ALA A 298 -27.03 -3.51 -21.05
N GLU A 299 -27.89 -3.41 -22.05
CA GLU A 299 -28.69 -4.54 -22.55
C GLU A 299 -27.82 -5.69 -23.07
N MET A 300 -26.71 -5.37 -23.77
CA MET A 300 -25.71 -6.34 -24.19
C MET A 300 -25.04 -7.04 -22.99
N PHE A 301 -24.68 -6.30 -21.93
CA PHE A 301 -24.12 -6.88 -20.70
C PHE A 301 -25.12 -7.73 -19.93
N ALA A 302 -26.41 -7.40 -19.98
CA ALA A 302 -27.47 -8.22 -19.40
C ALA A 302 -27.70 -9.51 -20.20
N GLY A 303 -27.30 -9.52 -21.48
CA GLY A 303 -27.51 -10.63 -22.40
C GLY A 303 -28.95 -10.72 -22.92
N GLU A 304 -29.61 -9.57 -23.11
CA GLU A 304 -30.93 -9.51 -23.76
C GLU A 304 -30.87 -10.20 -25.14
N GLY A 305 -31.88 -11.03 -25.44
CA GLY A 305 -31.95 -11.85 -26.65
C GLY A 305 -31.52 -13.31 -26.49
N GLN A 306 -30.89 -13.70 -25.38
CA GLN A 306 -30.63 -15.10 -25.03
C GLN A 306 -31.74 -15.62 -24.10
N GLN A 307 -32.43 -16.72 -24.48
CA GLN A 307 -33.45 -17.36 -23.64
C GLN A 307 -32.93 -17.63 -22.22
N SER A 308 -33.77 -17.45 -21.19
CA SER A 308 -33.47 -17.79 -19.80
C SER A 308 -33.02 -19.26 -19.71
N GLN A 309 -31.73 -19.51 -19.53
CA GLN A 309 -31.19 -20.87 -19.45
C GLN A 309 -31.28 -21.38 -18.01
N MET A 310 -31.98 -22.50 -17.79
CA MET A 310 -31.78 -23.29 -16.57
C MET A 310 -30.38 -23.91 -16.63
N ARG A 311 -29.45 -23.46 -15.78
CA ARG A 311 -28.14 -24.12 -15.67
C ARG A 311 -28.21 -25.20 -14.61
N HIS A 312 -27.84 -26.42 -14.99
CA HIS A 312 -27.57 -27.52 -14.06
C HIS A 312 -26.10 -27.46 -13.62
N THR A 313 -25.83 -27.13 -12.36
CA THR A 313 -24.56 -27.46 -11.70
C THR A 313 -24.79 -28.61 -10.71
N PRO A 314 -23.86 -29.56 -10.54
CA PRO A 314 -24.12 -30.78 -9.75
C PRO A 314 -24.30 -30.58 -8.24
N LYS A 315 -24.25 -29.34 -7.74
CA LYS A 315 -24.22 -29.05 -6.30
C LYS A 315 -25.22 -28.00 -5.80
N ASP A 316 -25.83 -27.20 -6.66
CA ASP A 316 -26.78 -26.17 -6.23
C ASP A 316 -28.14 -26.32 -6.90
N HIS A 317 -29.19 -26.00 -6.14
CA HIS A 317 -30.58 -26.11 -6.57
C HIS A 317 -30.81 -25.24 -7.83
N CYS A 318 -31.63 -25.71 -8.78
CA CYS A 318 -31.92 -25.04 -10.05
C CYS A 318 -32.27 -23.54 -9.89
N ALA A 319 -31.31 -22.64 -10.13
CA ALA A 319 -31.54 -21.20 -10.12
C ALA A 319 -31.85 -20.71 -11.55
N LEU A 320 -33.05 -20.17 -11.75
CA LEU A 320 -33.38 -19.41 -12.96
C LEU A 320 -32.63 -18.08 -12.95
N LEU A 321 -32.05 -17.72 -14.10
CA LEU A 321 -31.34 -16.46 -14.32
C LEU A 321 -32.14 -15.57 -15.27
N TYR A 322 -32.41 -14.34 -14.85
CA TYR A 322 -33.07 -13.32 -15.64
C TYR A 322 -32.06 -12.32 -16.21
N SER A 323 -32.34 -11.82 -17.42
CA SER A 323 -31.68 -10.63 -17.94
C SER A 323 -32.25 -9.42 -17.20
N CYS A 324 -31.39 -8.57 -16.61
CA CYS A 324 -31.80 -7.42 -15.84
C CYS A 324 -31.04 -6.15 -16.27
N VAL A 325 -31.79 -5.08 -16.53
CA VAL A 325 -31.25 -3.74 -16.76
C VAL A 325 -31.65 -2.85 -15.58
N CYS A 326 -30.65 -2.38 -14.83
CA CYS A 326 -30.84 -1.41 -13.77
C CYS A 326 -30.62 0.00 -14.31
N GLN A 327 -31.61 0.88 -14.15
CA GLN A 327 -31.53 2.30 -14.46
C GLN A 327 -31.30 3.09 -13.18
N TYR A 328 -30.16 3.77 -13.07
CA TYR A 328 -29.81 4.60 -11.92
C TYR A 328 -29.98 6.08 -12.24
N VAL A 329 -30.76 6.79 -11.43
CA VAL A 329 -30.90 8.25 -11.46
C VAL A 329 -29.98 8.86 -10.41
N VAL A 330 -28.87 9.45 -10.86
CA VAL A 330 -27.87 10.12 -10.02
C VAL A 330 -28.18 11.62 -9.93
N LYS A 331 -28.32 12.14 -8.71
CA LYS A 331 -28.74 13.51 -8.42
C LYS A 331 -27.63 14.38 -7.86
N GLN A 332 -26.73 13.80 -7.06
CA GLN A 332 -25.72 14.53 -6.30
C GLN A 332 -24.33 14.48 -6.97
N ASP A 333 -23.56 15.55 -6.77
CA ASP A 333 -22.14 15.55 -7.15
C ASP A 333 -21.36 14.50 -6.37
N LEU A 334 -20.42 13.86 -7.08
CA LEU A 334 -19.48 12.85 -6.56
C LEU A 334 -20.13 11.53 -6.10
N THR A 335 -21.40 11.27 -6.45
CA THR A 335 -21.98 9.93 -6.31
C THR A 335 -21.56 9.03 -7.48
N ALA A 336 -21.44 9.61 -8.66
CA ALA A 336 -20.93 8.95 -9.83
C ALA A 336 -19.94 9.86 -10.57
N ILE A 337 -19.01 9.25 -11.28
CA ILE A 337 -18.04 9.93 -12.13
C ILE A 337 -18.11 9.40 -13.55
N ASN A 338 -18.07 10.28 -14.54
CA ASN A 338 -17.88 9.92 -15.93
C ASN A 338 -16.39 9.61 -16.14
N ILE A 339 -16.11 8.35 -16.46
CA ILE A 339 -14.75 7.84 -16.64
C ILE A 339 -14.45 7.50 -18.09
N GLU A 340 -15.29 7.91 -19.04
CA GLU A 340 -15.12 7.65 -20.48
C GLU A 340 -13.71 8.02 -20.96
N ASN A 341 -13.20 9.19 -20.55
CA ASN A 341 -11.87 9.69 -20.95
C ASN A 341 -10.70 9.13 -20.13
N LEU A 342 -10.98 8.36 -19.07
CA LEU A 342 -9.96 7.74 -18.19
C LEU A 342 -9.88 6.22 -18.38
N SER A 343 -11.01 5.60 -18.76
CA SER A 343 -11.15 4.17 -18.98
C SER A 343 -10.24 3.71 -20.11
N THR A 344 -9.81 2.45 -20.03
CA THR A 344 -9.19 1.76 -21.16
C THR A 344 -10.20 1.44 -22.28
N ARG A 345 -11.49 1.70 -22.06
CA ARG A 345 -12.64 1.36 -22.92
C ARG A 345 -13.58 2.57 -23.10
N PRO A 346 -13.13 3.64 -23.76
CA PRO A 346 -13.92 4.88 -23.93
C PRO A 346 -15.23 4.65 -24.71
N ASP A 347 -15.30 3.64 -25.57
CA ASP A 347 -16.50 3.30 -26.34
C ASP A 347 -17.66 2.77 -25.48
N GLU A 348 -17.39 2.31 -24.25
CA GLU A 348 -18.42 1.83 -23.32
C GLU A 348 -19.16 2.97 -22.61
N LYS A 349 -18.72 4.23 -22.81
CA LYS A 349 -19.30 5.44 -22.19
C LYS A 349 -19.51 5.25 -20.69
N GLU A 350 -18.48 4.74 -20.03
CA GLU A 350 -18.57 4.28 -18.65
C GLU A 350 -18.80 5.42 -17.67
N VAL A 351 -19.76 5.18 -16.78
CA VAL A 351 -19.98 5.94 -15.56
C VAL A 351 -19.72 5.00 -14.39
N LEU A 352 -18.90 5.45 -13.46
CA LEU A 352 -18.59 4.68 -12.26
C LEU A 352 -19.36 5.25 -11.08
N ILE A 353 -20.31 4.48 -10.56
CA ILE A 353 -20.96 4.79 -9.29
C ILE A 353 -20.05 4.35 -8.15
N ILE A 354 -19.77 5.28 -7.25
CA ILE A 354 -18.81 5.11 -6.17
C ILE A 354 -19.45 4.31 -5.02
N PRO A 355 -18.66 3.49 -4.28
CA PRO A 355 -19.11 2.82 -3.06
C PRO A 355 -19.83 3.77 -2.08
N PHE A 356 -20.74 3.20 -1.30
CA PHE A 356 -21.54 3.90 -0.29
C PHE A 356 -22.54 4.94 -0.83
N SER A 357 -22.84 4.86 -2.12
CA SER A 357 -24.02 5.50 -2.71
C SER A 357 -25.30 4.75 -2.28
N VAL A 358 -26.36 5.49 -1.96
CA VAL A 358 -27.65 4.93 -1.54
C VAL A 358 -28.69 5.24 -2.60
N PHE A 359 -29.40 4.21 -3.04
CA PHE A 359 -30.50 4.34 -3.99
C PHE A 359 -31.77 3.72 -3.46
N LYS A 360 -32.92 4.31 -3.79
CA LYS A 360 -34.25 3.78 -3.54
C LYS A 360 -34.77 3.09 -4.80
N ILE A 361 -35.34 1.90 -4.65
CA ILE A 361 -35.99 1.20 -5.76
C ILE A 361 -37.36 1.84 -6.00
N THR A 362 -37.56 2.44 -7.17
CA THR A 362 -38.79 3.17 -7.50
C THR A 362 -39.74 2.36 -8.37
N SER A 363 -39.20 1.48 -9.23
CA SER A 363 -39.99 0.67 -10.16
C SER A 363 -39.30 -0.66 -10.46
N ILE A 364 -40.11 -1.70 -10.68
CA ILE A 364 -39.65 -3.02 -11.16
C ILE A 364 -40.63 -3.47 -12.25
N LYS A 365 -40.18 -3.48 -13.51
CA LYS A 365 -40.97 -3.95 -14.65
C LYS A 365 -40.48 -5.33 -15.08
N ARG A 366 -41.43 -6.22 -15.40
CA ARG A 366 -41.17 -7.58 -15.88
C ARG A 366 -41.73 -7.72 -17.29
N ASN A 367 -40.86 -8.03 -18.25
CA ASN A 367 -41.22 -8.20 -19.65
C ASN A 367 -41.31 -9.69 -19.99
N TYR A 368 -42.42 -10.09 -20.61
CA TYR A 368 -42.74 -11.47 -20.98
C TYR A 368 -42.84 -11.57 -22.51
N ILE A 369 -42.38 -12.69 -23.09
CA ILE A 369 -42.67 -13.05 -24.50
C ILE A 369 -43.44 -14.36 -24.48
N ASP A 370 -44.60 -14.38 -25.16
CA ASP A 370 -45.46 -15.50 -25.56
C ASP A 370 -45.93 -16.53 -24.50
N ASN A 371 -45.33 -16.60 -23.30
CA ASN A 371 -45.74 -17.47 -22.21
C ASN A 371 -45.75 -16.70 -20.87
N PRO A 372 -46.92 -16.46 -20.24
CA PRO A 372 -47.05 -15.56 -19.09
C PRO A 372 -46.40 -16.05 -17.78
N GLN A 373 -45.74 -17.21 -17.77
CA GLN A 373 -45.17 -17.80 -16.55
C GLN A 373 -43.70 -17.43 -16.28
N VAL A 374 -42.92 -16.94 -17.26
CA VAL A 374 -41.49 -16.63 -17.07
C VAL A 374 -41.13 -15.30 -17.75
N ALA A 375 -40.67 -14.33 -16.95
CA ALA A 375 -40.14 -13.07 -17.49
C ALA A 375 -38.80 -13.31 -18.19
N ILE A 376 -38.55 -12.63 -19.32
CA ILE A 376 -37.31 -12.77 -20.11
C ILE A 376 -36.37 -11.61 -19.85
N SER A 377 -36.91 -10.42 -19.60
CA SER A 377 -36.13 -9.27 -19.12
C SER A 377 -36.82 -8.54 -17.98
N ILE A 378 -36.00 -7.94 -17.12
CA ILE A 378 -36.41 -7.20 -15.94
C ILE A 378 -35.77 -5.82 -16.02
N GLU A 379 -36.56 -4.79 -15.77
CA GLU A 379 -36.08 -3.42 -15.64
C GLU A 379 -36.29 -2.95 -14.20
N ILE A 380 -35.21 -2.53 -13.54
CA ILE A 380 -35.26 -1.99 -12.18
C ILE A 380 -34.86 -0.52 -12.25
N GLU A 381 -35.73 0.36 -11.78
CA GLU A 381 -35.43 1.78 -11.67
C GLU A 381 -35.03 2.13 -10.24
N LEU A 382 -33.90 2.82 -10.11
CA LEU A 382 -33.27 3.19 -8.86
C LEU A 382 -33.00 4.69 -8.84
N GLU A 383 -33.43 5.37 -7.79
CA GLU A 383 -33.28 6.81 -7.64
C GLU A 383 -32.38 7.14 -6.45
N GLU A 384 -31.36 7.97 -6.65
CA GLU A 384 -30.44 8.34 -5.57
C GLU A 384 -31.17 9.02 -4.41
N CYS A 385 -30.85 8.58 -3.20
CA CYS A 385 -31.30 9.22 -1.97
C CYS A 385 -30.43 10.44 -1.67
N GLU A 386 -31.06 11.61 -1.71
CA GLU A 386 -30.43 12.87 -1.36
C GLU A 386 -30.21 12.96 0.16
N ASP A 387 -29.06 13.51 0.53
CA ASP A 387 -28.72 13.79 1.92
C ASP A 387 -29.26 15.20 2.27
N PRO A 388 -30.25 15.33 3.17
CA PRO A 388 -30.92 16.61 3.45
C PRO A 388 -29.99 17.69 4.04
N ASP A 389 -28.85 17.31 4.61
CA ASP A 389 -27.90 18.22 5.28
C ASP A 389 -26.92 18.94 4.31
N LYS A 390 -26.98 18.69 2.99
CA LYS A 390 -26.09 19.36 2.00
C LYS A 390 -26.37 20.85 1.78
N LEU A 391 -27.47 21.41 2.29
CA LEU A 391 -27.78 22.83 2.19
C LEU A 391 -26.81 23.72 3.00
N ASP A 392 -26.19 23.20 4.06
CA ASP A 392 -25.26 23.98 4.92
C ASP A 392 -23.77 23.85 4.50
N GLU A 393 -23.38 22.75 3.87
CA GLU A 393 -21.98 22.48 3.54
C GLU A 393 -21.49 23.23 2.29
N GLN A 394 -22.37 23.50 1.31
CA GLN A 394 -22.06 24.39 0.18
C GLN A 394 -21.84 25.84 0.63
N SER A 395 -22.59 26.29 1.64
CA SER A 395 -22.43 27.62 2.26
C SER A 395 -21.09 27.74 2.99
N SER A 396 -20.64 26.67 3.66
CA SER A 396 -19.30 26.62 4.28
C SER A 396 -18.16 26.56 3.26
N ARG A 397 -18.33 25.86 2.13
CA ARG A 397 -17.34 25.87 1.05
C ARG A 397 -17.23 27.23 0.36
N LEU A 398 -18.35 27.95 0.16
CA LEU A 398 -18.32 29.31 -0.38
C LEU A 398 -17.60 30.29 0.56
N LEU A 399 -17.79 30.15 1.88
CA LEU A 399 -17.06 30.91 2.91
C LEU A 399 -15.56 30.60 2.92
N THR A 400 -15.17 29.35 2.62
CA THR A 400 -13.75 28.93 2.55
C THR A 400 -13.05 29.50 1.31
N VAL A 401 -13.78 29.63 0.19
CA VAL A 401 -13.28 30.31 -1.02
C VAL A 401 -13.14 31.81 -0.80
N LEU A 402 -14.06 32.44 -0.05
CA LEU A 402 -13.97 33.86 0.31
C LEU A 402 -12.82 34.16 1.30
N SER A 403 -12.40 33.20 2.14
CA SER A 403 -11.19 33.34 2.97
C SER A 403 -9.88 33.20 2.18
N SER A 404 -9.90 32.58 0.99
CA SER A 404 -8.70 32.37 0.17
C SER A 404 -8.13 33.64 -0.47
N GLU A 405 -8.90 34.74 -0.53
CA GLU A 405 -8.37 36.05 -0.94
C GLU A 405 -7.41 36.66 0.09
N ASN A 406 -7.49 36.26 1.37
CA ASN A 406 -6.51 36.66 2.39
C ASN A 406 -5.24 35.82 2.31
N ASP A 407 -5.32 34.54 1.92
CA ASP A 407 -4.16 33.65 1.77
C ASP A 407 -3.26 34.02 0.58
N ILE A 408 -3.79 34.70 -0.45
CA ILE A 408 -2.97 35.22 -1.56
C ILE A 408 -2.00 36.30 -1.07
N LYS A 409 -2.37 37.10 -0.07
CA LYS A 409 -1.48 38.10 0.53
C LYS A 409 -0.39 37.45 1.39
N ASP A 410 -0.70 36.33 2.04
CA ASP A 410 0.27 35.56 2.82
C ASP A 410 1.21 34.71 1.96
N ALA A 411 0.76 34.25 0.79
CA ALA A 411 1.61 33.59 -0.22
C ALA A 411 2.65 34.55 -0.82
N GLU A 412 2.29 35.83 -1.03
CA GLU A 412 3.23 36.90 -1.42
C GLU A 412 4.21 37.28 -0.30
N ALA A 413 3.77 37.19 0.96
CA ALA A 413 4.63 37.38 2.13
C ALA A 413 5.61 36.21 2.31
N TYR A 414 5.16 34.96 2.10
CA TYR A 414 5.95 33.74 2.17
C TYR A 414 7.02 33.67 1.08
N THR A 415 6.69 34.05 -0.17
CA THR A 415 7.69 34.15 -1.25
C THR A 415 8.73 35.25 -1.00
N ARG A 416 8.33 36.40 -0.44
CA ARG A 416 9.27 37.44 0.02
C ARG A 416 10.19 36.94 1.15
N PHE A 417 9.65 36.17 2.09
CA PHE A 417 10.41 35.60 3.21
C PHE A 417 11.41 34.52 2.74
N LYS A 418 11.00 33.64 1.81
CA LYS A 418 11.85 32.62 1.19
C LYS A 418 13.03 33.25 0.43
N ARG A 419 12.79 34.32 -0.34
CA ARG A 419 13.83 35.03 -1.10
C ARG A 419 14.87 35.71 -0.19
N ARG A 420 14.45 36.26 0.95
CA ARG A 420 15.37 36.83 1.98
C ARG A 420 16.22 35.75 2.66
N ARG A 421 15.67 34.57 2.95
CA ARG A 421 16.44 33.44 3.51
C ARG A 421 17.46 32.88 2.52
N THR A 422 17.12 32.75 1.24
CA THR A 422 18.08 32.28 0.22
C THR A 422 19.24 33.26 0.04
N LEU A 423 18.98 34.58 0.06
CA LEU A 423 20.03 35.60 0.03
C LEU A 423 20.89 35.58 1.29
N LEU A 424 20.29 35.36 2.47
CA LEU A 424 21.02 35.22 3.73
C LEU A 424 21.93 33.99 3.74
N TYR A 425 21.44 32.82 3.32
CA TYR A 425 22.26 31.61 3.23
C TYR A 425 23.38 31.74 2.19
N GLY A 426 23.12 32.42 1.07
CA GLY A 426 24.16 32.76 0.09
C GLY A 426 25.24 33.67 0.67
N ALA A 427 24.86 34.71 1.43
CA ALA A 427 25.81 35.61 2.08
C ALA A 427 26.66 34.90 3.15
N ILE A 428 26.06 33.99 3.93
CA ILE A 428 26.78 33.18 4.93
C ILE A 428 27.78 32.25 4.22
N ALA A 429 27.39 31.61 3.11
CA ALA A 429 28.28 30.74 2.35
C ALA A 429 29.46 31.50 1.71
N ILE A 430 29.25 32.73 1.24
CA ILE A 430 30.34 33.57 0.72
C ILE A 430 31.28 33.99 1.86
N LEU A 431 30.73 34.36 3.02
CA LEU A 431 31.52 34.76 4.19
C LEU A 431 32.39 33.59 4.71
N THR A 432 31.86 32.36 4.76
CA THR A 432 32.63 31.19 5.18
C THR A 432 33.79 30.89 4.22
N VAL A 433 33.57 31.02 2.91
CA VAL A 433 34.65 30.85 1.91
C VAL A 433 35.73 31.93 2.08
N LEU A 434 35.36 33.19 2.31
CA LEU A 434 36.32 34.28 2.54
C LEU A 434 37.16 34.06 3.81
N VAL A 435 36.54 33.56 4.89
CA VAL A 435 37.26 33.21 6.14
C VAL A 435 38.24 32.06 5.90
N LEU A 436 37.86 31.03 5.15
CA LEU A 436 38.75 29.92 4.80
C LEU A 436 39.94 30.38 3.95
N ILE A 437 39.72 31.30 3.01
CA ILE A 437 40.81 31.89 2.22
C ILE A 437 41.75 32.69 3.13
N ALA A 438 41.22 33.53 4.02
CA ALA A 438 42.05 34.31 4.95
C ALA A 438 42.88 33.41 5.89
N LEU A 439 42.29 32.32 6.38
CA LEU A 439 42.99 31.31 7.20
C LEU A 439 44.10 30.59 6.41
N SER A 440 43.86 30.27 5.14
CA SER A 440 44.86 29.65 4.29
C SER A 440 46.06 30.57 4.02
N VAL A 441 45.81 31.86 3.77
CA VAL A 441 46.87 32.87 3.54
C VAL A 441 47.69 33.11 4.81
N THR A 442 47.05 33.15 5.99
CA THR A 442 47.77 33.29 7.26
C THR A 442 48.63 32.06 7.56
N LEU A 443 48.15 30.85 7.27
CA LEU A 443 48.95 29.62 7.42
C LEU A 443 50.18 29.62 6.50
N ILE A 444 50.02 30.05 5.24
CA ILE A 444 51.13 30.14 4.28
C ILE A 444 52.17 31.17 4.75
N LEU A 445 51.73 32.33 5.28
CA LEU A 445 52.63 33.34 5.85
C LEU A 445 53.39 32.81 7.08
N ILE A 446 52.72 32.07 7.97
CA ILE A 446 53.35 31.45 9.14
C ILE A 446 54.45 30.46 8.72
N PHE A 447 54.21 29.66 7.69
CA PHE A 447 55.20 28.73 7.16
C PHE A 447 56.34 29.43 6.41
N ALA A 448 56.07 30.52 5.70
CA ALA A 448 57.08 31.31 5.01
C ALA A 448 58.02 32.06 5.97
N ILE A 449 57.56 32.40 7.18
CA ILE A 449 58.34 33.13 8.19
C ILE A 449 59.20 32.19 9.07
N LYS A 450 58.88 30.89 9.16
CA LYS A 450 59.57 29.97 10.08
C LYS A 450 60.79 29.31 9.43
N LYS A 451 61.99 29.87 9.64
CA LYS A 451 63.26 29.15 9.39
C LYS A 451 63.43 27.99 10.38
N PRO A 452 64.00 26.84 9.96
CA PRO A 452 64.13 25.67 10.83
C PRO A 452 65.23 25.90 11.86
N ASN A 453 64.90 25.76 13.15
CA ASN A 453 65.87 25.81 14.25
C ASN A 453 66.21 24.36 14.66
N PRO A 454 67.48 23.93 14.57
CA PRO A 454 67.89 22.58 14.90
C PRO A 454 68.20 22.54 16.39
N ASN A 455 67.24 22.08 17.21
CA ASN A 455 67.46 21.47 18.53
C ASN A 455 66.13 21.49 19.30
N TYR A 456 65.41 20.38 19.29
CA TYR A 456 64.38 20.13 20.31
C TYR A 456 64.30 18.63 20.60
N ASN A 457 64.79 18.26 21.79
CA ASN A 457 64.85 16.89 22.27
C ASN A 457 63.44 16.34 22.56
N SER A 458 63.15 15.16 22.03
CA SER A 458 61.87 14.44 22.04
C SER A 458 61.46 13.84 23.40
N THR A 459 62.25 14.01 24.45
CA THR A 459 62.03 13.34 25.74
C THR A 459 61.22 14.14 26.76
N LEU A 460 61.06 15.45 26.60
CA LEU A 460 60.28 16.28 27.55
C LEU A 460 58.78 16.34 27.23
N LEU A 461 58.36 15.95 26.02
CA LEU A 461 56.95 15.93 25.63
C LEU A 461 56.21 14.69 26.14
N LEU A 462 56.90 13.54 26.24
CA LEU A 462 56.32 12.29 26.72
C LEU A 462 55.96 12.32 28.21
N GLU A 463 56.67 13.11 29.02
CA GLU A 463 56.41 13.21 30.46
C GLU A 463 55.23 14.14 30.80
N LYS A 464 54.91 15.10 29.92
CA LYS A 464 53.75 16.00 30.08
C LYS A 464 52.45 15.42 29.51
N ILE A 465 52.53 14.49 28.56
CA ILE A 465 51.35 13.80 28.02
C ILE A 465 50.79 12.79 29.02
N ASN A 466 51.64 12.19 29.89
CA ASN A 466 51.20 11.23 30.92
C ASN A 466 50.54 11.85 32.17
N ARG A 467 50.29 13.17 32.22
CA ARG A 467 49.77 13.83 33.43
C ARG A 467 48.42 14.54 33.28
N PHE A 468 47.72 14.33 32.16
CA PHE A 468 46.33 14.76 31.97
C PHE A 468 45.41 13.55 31.75
N GLU A 469 45.35 12.66 32.74
CA GLU A 469 44.16 11.82 32.94
C GLU A 469 43.08 12.70 33.59
N TYR A 470 42.25 13.32 32.76
CA TYR A 470 40.87 13.59 33.17
C TYR A 470 40.10 12.30 32.87
N GLN A 471 39.71 11.58 33.91
CA GLN A 471 38.85 10.40 33.82
C GLN A 471 37.50 10.82 33.21
N LEU A 472 37.33 10.59 31.91
CA LEU A 472 36.03 10.37 31.32
C LEU A 472 35.58 8.98 31.78
N PRO A 473 34.48 8.81 32.52
CA PRO A 473 33.89 7.50 32.63
C PRO A 473 33.35 7.16 31.23
N PHE A 474 33.57 5.91 30.79
CA PHE A 474 33.22 5.32 29.49
C PHE A 474 34.34 5.33 28.43
N ASP A 475 35.18 4.29 28.49
CA ASP A 475 35.81 3.75 27.29
C ASP A 475 34.74 3.47 26.22
N CYS A 476 34.93 3.97 25.01
CA CYS A 476 34.03 3.63 23.90
C CYS A 476 34.00 2.11 23.69
N PRO A 477 32.83 1.46 23.65
CA PRO A 477 32.74 0.02 23.51
C PRO A 477 33.36 -0.42 22.18
N ARG A 478 34.17 -1.48 22.22
CA ARG A 478 34.87 -2.04 21.08
C ARG A 478 33.88 -2.61 20.06
N ILE A 479 33.82 -2.04 18.85
CA ILE A 479 33.01 -2.55 17.74
C ILE A 479 33.89 -3.40 16.82
N LEU A 480 33.58 -4.69 16.71
CA LEU A 480 34.22 -5.63 15.81
C LEU A 480 33.78 -5.36 14.36
N ASN A 481 34.76 -5.17 13.48
CA ASN A 481 34.50 -4.90 12.07
C ASN A 481 34.04 -6.17 11.34
N ARG A 482 33.48 -6.00 10.13
CA ARG A 482 33.00 -7.10 9.28
C ARG A 482 34.05 -8.17 8.97
N THR A 483 35.31 -7.78 8.87
CA THR A 483 36.42 -8.72 8.68
C THR A 483 36.66 -9.59 9.92
N SER A 484 36.39 -9.06 11.12
CA SER A 484 36.61 -9.77 12.39
C SER A 484 35.65 -10.94 12.61
N TRP A 485 34.48 -10.94 11.97
CA TRP A 485 33.52 -12.06 12.03
C TRP A 485 33.36 -12.77 10.67
N ASN A 486 34.28 -12.51 9.72
CA ASN A 486 34.30 -13.12 8.39
C ASN A 486 32.96 -12.96 7.62
N ALA A 487 32.41 -11.74 7.65
CA ALA A 487 31.18 -11.39 6.96
C ALA A 487 31.28 -11.62 5.45
N ARG A 488 30.20 -12.13 4.85
CA ARG A 488 30.07 -12.12 3.38
C ARG A 488 30.05 -10.69 2.85
N PRO A 489 30.54 -10.46 1.61
CA PRO A 489 30.30 -9.21 0.90
C PRO A 489 28.79 -8.95 0.79
N TYR A 490 28.38 -7.69 0.91
CA TYR A 490 27.01 -7.28 0.60
C TYR A 490 26.76 -7.42 -0.90
N ILE A 491 25.53 -7.76 -1.30
CA ILE A 491 25.07 -7.79 -2.70
C ILE A 491 24.81 -6.35 -3.18
N ALA A 492 24.20 -5.52 -2.33
CA ALA A 492 23.92 -4.11 -2.61
C ALA A 492 23.91 -3.27 -1.31
N ARG A 493 24.08 -1.94 -1.42
CA ARG A 493 24.05 -1.01 -0.29
C ARG A 493 23.27 0.25 -0.63
N GLU A 494 22.47 0.70 0.32
CA GLU A 494 21.82 2.00 0.29
C GLU A 494 22.37 2.87 1.42
N ASN A 495 22.62 4.15 1.15
CA ASN A 495 23.02 5.10 2.18
C ASN A 495 21.80 5.49 3.02
N LEU A 496 22.02 5.85 4.29
CA LEU A 496 21.00 6.53 5.08
C LEU A 496 20.70 7.89 4.46
N THR A 497 19.41 8.21 4.33
CA THR A 497 18.96 9.50 3.76
C THR A 497 18.88 10.60 4.82
N ILE A 498 18.88 10.24 6.11
CA ILE A 498 18.86 11.19 7.24
C ILE A 498 20.02 10.87 8.20
N VAL A 499 20.96 11.79 8.32
CA VAL A 499 22.11 11.74 9.24
C VAL A 499 22.26 13.12 9.92
N PRO A 500 22.33 13.23 11.27
CA PRO A 500 22.30 12.13 12.24
C PRO A 500 20.93 11.45 12.29
N VAL A 501 20.92 10.14 12.52
CA VAL A 501 19.67 9.39 12.69
C VAL A 501 18.92 9.86 13.92
N THR A 502 17.60 9.83 13.87
CA THR A 502 16.74 10.32 14.95
C THR A 502 16.22 9.19 15.85
N HIS A 503 16.43 7.93 15.45
CA HIS A 503 15.87 6.76 16.12
C HIS A 503 16.89 5.61 16.14
N ILE A 504 16.90 4.84 17.23
CA ILE A 504 17.58 3.55 17.32
C ILE A 504 16.52 2.49 17.56
N VAL A 505 16.50 1.44 16.76
CA VAL A 505 15.57 0.32 16.90
C VAL A 505 16.34 -0.88 17.40
N ILE A 506 16.03 -1.33 18.62
CA ILE A 506 16.66 -2.51 19.21
C ILE A 506 15.69 -3.68 19.07
N ARG A 507 16.16 -4.77 18.44
CA ARG A 507 15.38 -6.01 18.26
C ARG A 507 16.06 -7.18 18.95
N GLN A 508 15.39 -7.73 19.94
CA GLN A 508 15.78 -8.97 20.61
C GLN A 508 15.14 -10.16 19.88
N LEU A 509 15.94 -11.15 19.47
CA LEU A 509 15.42 -12.43 18.99
C LEU A 509 15.65 -13.45 20.10
N ALA A 510 14.59 -14.11 20.53
CA ALA A 510 14.72 -15.31 21.35
C ALA A 510 15.20 -16.46 20.47
N ASP A 511 15.97 -17.36 21.07
CA ASP A 511 16.30 -18.71 20.59
C ASP A 511 17.59 -18.88 19.76
N VAL A 512 18.73 -18.60 20.39
CA VAL A 512 19.97 -19.33 20.05
C VAL A 512 20.38 -20.18 21.26
N LYS A 513 19.96 -21.44 21.26
CA LYS A 513 20.46 -22.42 22.22
C LYS A 513 21.96 -22.64 21.98
N ASN A 514 22.75 -22.59 23.05
CA ASN A 514 24.18 -22.95 23.10
C ASN A 514 25.20 -21.98 22.48
N VAL A 515 25.09 -20.67 22.72
CA VAL A 515 26.26 -19.77 22.57
C VAL A 515 27.13 -19.91 23.83
N VAL A 516 28.37 -20.38 23.70
CA VAL A 516 29.32 -20.64 24.80
C VAL A 516 30.54 -19.73 24.72
N SER A 517 30.89 -19.30 23.50
CA SER A 517 32.14 -18.61 23.17
C SER A 517 31.94 -17.53 22.10
N GLN A 518 32.94 -16.64 21.95
CA GLN A 518 33.01 -15.66 20.85
C GLN A 518 32.85 -16.32 19.46
N GLN A 519 33.37 -17.54 19.28
CA GLN A 519 33.27 -18.24 18.00
C GLN A 519 31.83 -18.66 17.68
N ASP A 520 31.03 -18.95 18.71
CA ASP A 520 29.61 -19.27 18.55
C ASP A 520 28.80 -18.02 18.18
N CYS A 521 29.14 -16.86 18.76
CA CYS A 521 28.58 -15.56 18.35
C CYS A 521 28.85 -15.25 16.88
N ILE A 522 30.11 -15.41 16.45
CA ILE A 522 30.50 -15.24 15.05
C ILE A 522 29.70 -16.20 14.15
N LYS A 523 29.57 -17.47 14.55
CA LYS A 523 28.80 -18.45 13.79
C LYS A 523 27.33 -18.05 13.68
N ALA A 524 26.67 -17.69 14.77
CA ALA A 524 25.26 -17.30 14.78
C ALA A 524 24.99 -16.07 13.91
N ILE A 525 25.88 -15.07 13.94
CA ILE A 525 25.78 -13.87 13.09
C ILE A 525 25.95 -14.23 11.61
N ARG A 526 26.84 -15.18 11.28
CA ARG A 526 27.03 -15.67 9.91
C ARG A 526 25.82 -16.47 9.43
N ASP A 527 25.31 -17.40 10.23
CA ASP A 527 24.11 -18.17 9.90
C ASP A 527 22.90 -17.24 9.65
N LEU A 528 22.78 -16.16 10.44
CA LEU A 528 21.76 -15.13 10.24
C LEU A 528 21.97 -14.36 8.92
N GLN A 529 23.20 -13.99 8.61
CA GLN A 529 23.54 -13.34 7.35
C GLN A 529 23.23 -14.25 6.16
N ASP A 530 23.60 -15.53 6.22
CA ASP A 530 23.37 -16.52 5.18
C ASP A 530 21.88 -16.75 4.96
N PHE A 531 21.11 -16.92 6.03
CA PHE A 531 19.65 -17.03 5.94
C PHE A 531 19.00 -15.79 5.30
N GLN A 532 19.43 -14.60 5.68
CA GLN A 532 18.85 -13.36 5.14
C GLN A 532 19.22 -13.15 3.67
N ILE A 533 20.44 -13.49 3.26
CA ILE A 533 20.86 -13.37 1.87
C ILE A 533 20.26 -14.49 1.01
N ASP A 534 20.49 -15.75 1.36
CA ASP A 534 20.22 -16.90 0.49
C ASP A 534 18.75 -17.31 0.51
N ILE A 535 18.06 -17.17 1.65
CA ILE A 535 16.65 -17.58 1.79
C ILE A 535 15.70 -16.40 1.63
N ARG A 536 16.00 -15.24 2.23
CA ARG A 536 15.12 -14.05 2.15
C ARG A 536 15.44 -13.11 0.99
N GLY A 537 16.51 -13.36 0.24
CA GLY A 537 16.92 -12.51 -0.88
C GLY A 537 17.36 -11.09 -0.47
N TRP A 538 17.77 -10.88 0.79
CA TRP A 538 18.19 -9.56 1.25
C TRP A 538 19.59 -9.21 0.73
N ALA A 539 19.83 -7.92 0.52
CA ALA A 539 21.12 -7.43 0.02
C ALA A 539 22.30 -7.66 0.98
N ASP A 540 22.03 -7.81 2.28
CA ASP A 540 23.01 -8.09 3.36
C ASP A 540 22.24 -8.39 4.67
N ILE A 541 22.96 -8.72 5.73
CA ILE A 541 22.43 -8.79 7.09
C ILE A 541 21.63 -7.53 7.44
N GLY A 542 20.42 -7.69 7.97
CA GLY A 542 19.45 -6.60 8.08
C GLY A 542 19.73 -5.57 9.18
N TYR A 543 20.72 -5.77 10.03
CA TYR A 543 20.99 -4.89 11.16
C TYR A 543 22.24 -4.04 10.94
N ASN A 544 22.25 -2.84 11.51
CA ASN A 544 23.40 -1.94 11.49
C ASN A 544 24.49 -2.42 12.45
N PHE A 545 24.08 -2.84 13.65
CA PHE A 545 24.94 -3.44 14.67
C PHE A 545 24.26 -4.66 15.28
N LEU A 546 25.06 -5.63 15.71
CA LEU A 546 24.60 -6.83 16.41
C LEU A 546 25.37 -6.97 17.70
N MET A 547 24.68 -7.37 18.76
CA MET A 547 25.24 -7.62 20.08
C MET A 547 25.04 -9.10 20.39
N CYS A 548 26.12 -9.76 20.80
CA CYS A 548 26.10 -11.14 21.25
C CYS A 548 26.84 -11.23 22.58
N ASN A 549 26.26 -12.00 23.51
CA ASN A 549 26.80 -12.24 24.83
C ASN A 549 27.37 -13.66 24.88
N ASP A 550 28.60 -13.81 25.37
CA ASP A 550 29.14 -15.13 25.69
C ASP A 550 28.59 -15.64 27.05
N LYS A 551 28.97 -16.86 27.46
CA LYS A 551 28.52 -17.46 28.73
C LYS A 551 29.03 -16.76 29.99
N ASN A 552 29.96 -15.82 29.87
CA ASN A 552 30.52 -15.05 30.99
C ASN A 552 30.00 -13.60 30.99
N ASP A 553 28.88 -13.33 30.29
CA ASP A 553 28.30 -11.99 30.12
C ASP A 553 29.24 -10.98 29.44
N HIS A 554 30.23 -11.43 28.67
CA HIS A 554 30.99 -10.53 27.83
C HIS A 554 30.16 -10.15 26.60
N SER A 555 29.73 -8.90 26.54
CA SER A 555 29.00 -8.32 25.40
C SER A 555 29.98 -7.79 24.35
N GLU A 556 29.91 -8.35 23.14
CA GLU A 556 30.64 -7.81 21.99
C GLU A 556 29.68 -7.22 20.96
N ILE A 557 30.08 -6.09 20.37
CA ILE A 557 29.32 -5.41 19.33
C ILE A 557 29.96 -5.74 17.97
N TYR A 558 29.17 -6.32 17.08
CA TYR A 558 29.54 -6.67 15.72
C TYR A 558 28.93 -5.67 14.74
N ARG A 559 29.76 -5.12 13.86
CA ARG A 559 29.30 -4.25 12.78
C ARG A 559 28.63 -5.08 11.70
N GLY A 560 27.33 -4.87 11.50
CA GLY A 560 26.57 -5.34 10.35
C GLY A 560 26.71 -4.35 9.19
N ARG A 561 25.63 -3.62 8.87
CA ARG A 561 25.65 -2.55 7.86
C ARG A 561 26.38 -1.28 8.33
N GLY A 562 26.44 -1.03 9.64
CA GLY A 562 27.16 0.09 10.25
C GLY A 562 26.46 1.46 10.13
N TRP A 563 27.17 2.53 10.48
CA TRP A 563 26.59 3.85 10.76
C TRP A 563 25.98 4.60 9.57
N MET A 564 26.46 4.37 8.35
CA MET A 564 26.16 5.22 7.18
C MET A 564 25.19 4.58 6.20
N PHE A 565 24.79 3.34 6.46
CA PHE A 565 24.05 2.52 5.50
C PHE A 565 22.70 2.10 6.06
N ARG A 566 21.69 2.07 5.20
CA ARG A 566 20.31 1.76 5.54
C ARG A 566 20.18 0.32 6.03
N GLY A 567 19.58 0.13 7.21
CA GLY A 567 19.22 -1.18 7.73
C GLY A 567 18.01 -1.81 7.02
N ALA A 568 17.70 -3.05 7.37
CA ALA A 568 16.48 -3.78 7.00
C ALA A 568 15.80 -4.34 8.26
N HIS A 569 15.81 -3.56 9.34
CA HIS A 569 15.38 -3.94 10.69
C HIS A 569 13.96 -3.51 11.04
N CYS A 570 13.45 -2.43 10.44
CA CYS A 570 12.11 -1.89 10.67
C CYS A 570 11.57 -1.18 9.41
N ILE A 571 10.60 -1.82 8.76
CA ILE A 571 9.90 -1.27 7.57
C ILE A 571 9.38 0.13 7.93
N SER A 572 9.52 1.10 7.02
CA SER A 572 9.20 2.53 7.21
C SER A 572 10.10 3.37 8.13
N TYR A 573 11.04 2.78 8.87
CA TYR A 573 12.01 3.54 9.68
C TYR A 573 13.46 3.34 9.25
N ASN A 574 13.76 2.30 8.48
CA ASN A 574 15.09 1.94 7.99
C ASN A 574 15.92 3.12 7.42
N PHE A 575 15.27 4.15 6.84
CA PHE A 575 15.95 5.31 6.23
C PHE A 575 16.35 6.41 7.24
N ARG A 576 15.80 6.38 8.46
CA ARG A 576 16.01 7.36 9.54
C ARG A 576 16.43 6.76 10.88
N SER A 577 16.69 5.46 10.91
CA SER A 577 17.03 4.73 12.13
C SER A 577 18.16 3.73 11.92
N LEU A 578 18.88 3.43 13.00
CA LEU A 578 19.86 2.34 13.06
C LEU A 578 19.24 1.15 13.78
N GLY A 579 19.41 -0.03 13.20
CA GLY A 579 18.96 -1.29 13.78
C GLY A 579 20.04 -1.98 14.59
N ASN A 580 19.74 -2.28 15.85
CA ASN A 580 20.60 -3.05 16.75
C ASN A 580 19.94 -4.40 17.06
N HIS A 581 20.69 -5.49 16.90
CA HIS A 581 20.27 -6.82 17.35
C HIS A 581 20.88 -7.12 18.72
N SER A 582 20.14 -7.77 19.64
CA SER A 582 20.66 -8.25 20.94
C SER A 582 20.24 -9.70 21.21
N GLN A 583 21.16 -10.52 21.75
CA GLN A 583 20.91 -11.89 22.21
C GLN A 583 20.98 -11.99 23.74
N ASN A 584 19.94 -12.54 24.37
CA ASN A 584 19.94 -12.94 25.78
C ASN A 584 19.36 -14.35 25.92
N GLN A 585 19.90 -15.16 26.85
CA GLN A 585 19.31 -16.44 27.25
C GLN A 585 18.10 -16.21 28.16
N VAL A 586 16.95 -16.83 27.85
CA VAL A 586 15.83 -16.97 28.78
C VAL A 586 15.30 -18.42 28.72
N VAL A 587 15.06 -18.98 29.91
CA VAL A 587 14.62 -20.36 30.19
C VAL A 587 13.09 -20.49 30.03
N GLN A 588 12.62 -21.71 29.76
CA GLN A 588 11.35 -22.14 29.12
C GLN A 588 10.02 -22.02 29.91
N SER A 589 8.93 -21.78 29.13
CA SER A 589 7.53 -22.30 29.10
C SER A 589 6.58 -22.34 30.31
N VAL A 590 5.33 -21.91 30.09
CA VAL A 590 4.08 -22.53 30.63
C VAL A 590 2.96 -22.47 29.57
N LYS A 591 2.04 -23.45 29.61
CA LYS A 591 0.91 -23.73 28.72
C LYS A 591 -0.24 -22.71 28.85
N ASP A 592 -0.90 -22.39 27.73
CA ASP A 592 -2.13 -21.62 27.66
C ASP A 592 -3.36 -22.44 28.09
N ASP A 593 -4.13 -21.91 29.03
CA ASP A 593 -5.54 -22.26 29.24
C ASP A 593 -6.38 -20.99 28.99
N GLU A 594 -7.29 -21.08 28.03
CA GLU A 594 -8.19 -20.00 27.62
C GLU A 594 -9.22 -19.68 28.73
N LYS A 595 -9.10 -18.50 29.37
CA LYS A 595 -10.24 -17.72 29.91
C LYS A 595 -9.81 -16.33 30.42
N GLN A 596 -10.39 -15.29 29.79
CA GLN A 596 -10.28 -13.85 30.10
C GLN A 596 -8.87 -13.25 29.95
N PRO A 597 -8.73 -11.92 29.68
CA PRO A 597 -7.40 -11.32 29.62
C PRO A 597 -6.71 -11.53 30.97
N VAL A 598 -5.47 -11.99 30.90
CA VAL A 598 -4.66 -12.39 32.06
C VAL A 598 -4.54 -11.29 33.12
N TRP A 599 -4.70 -10.03 32.69
CA TRP A 599 -4.86 -8.84 33.54
C TRP A 599 -5.65 -7.76 32.80
N ASP A 600 -6.25 -6.82 33.53
CA ASP A 600 -7.01 -5.69 32.98
C ASP A 600 -6.23 -4.39 33.19
N GLY A 601 -5.74 -3.78 32.10
CA GLY A 601 -4.94 -2.56 32.14
C GLY A 601 -5.64 -1.37 32.80
N ASN A 602 -6.98 -1.38 32.88
CA ASN A 602 -7.73 -0.36 33.61
C ASN A 602 -7.75 -0.57 35.12
N LYS A 603 -7.24 -1.68 35.65
CA LYS A 603 -7.16 -1.98 37.09
C LYS A 603 -5.74 -1.96 37.64
N VAL A 604 -4.73 -1.99 36.76
CA VAL A 604 -3.31 -2.03 37.14
C VAL A 604 -2.87 -0.71 37.78
N GLU A 605 -2.23 -0.83 38.94
CA GLU A 605 -1.55 0.26 39.66
C GLU A 605 -0.04 0.11 39.45
N MET A 606 0.59 1.12 38.85
CA MET A 606 2.03 1.13 38.57
C MET A 606 2.82 1.67 39.75
N ILE A 607 3.91 0.99 40.09
CA ILE A 607 4.91 1.47 41.06
C ILE A 607 6.26 1.64 40.39
N SER A 608 7.11 2.45 41.01
CA SER A 608 8.50 2.63 40.60
C SER A 608 9.46 1.99 41.60
N VAL A 609 10.46 1.27 41.11
CA VAL A 609 11.56 0.75 41.94
C VAL A 609 12.89 1.22 41.42
N LYS A 610 13.71 1.75 42.33
CA LYS A 610 15.02 2.29 42.02
C LYS A 610 16.00 1.14 41.79
N LEU A 611 16.61 1.09 40.61
CA LEU A 611 17.64 0.10 40.26
C LEU A 611 19.05 0.67 40.41
N ALA A 612 19.22 1.95 40.07
CA ALA A 612 20.48 2.69 40.25
C ALA A 612 20.19 4.20 40.36
N ASP A 613 21.23 5.01 40.53
CA ASP A 613 21.06 6.47 40.52
C ASP A 613 20.54 6.95 39.16
N GLY A 614 19.39 7.61 39.18
CA GLY A 614 18.69 8.04 37.98
C GLY A 614 17.99 6.92 37.19
N VAL A 615 18.05 5.65 37.61
CA VAL A 615 17.47 4.52 36.88
C VAL A 615 16.38 3.83 37.69
N TYR A 616 15.17 3.78 37.12
CA TYR A 616 13.98 3.23 37.77
C TYR A 616 13.28 2.22 36.87
N ALA A 617 12.85 1.09 37.42
CA ALA A 617 11.89 0.20 36.79
C ALA A 617 10.46 0.65 37.14
N LEU A 618 9.54 0.51 36.20
CA LEU A 618 8.11 0.72 36.38
C LEU A 618 7.41 -0.62 36.19
N TYR A 619 6.66 -1.09 37.18
CA TYR A 619 5.92 -2.35 37.06
C TYR A 619 4.65 -2.35 37.90
N ALA A 620 3.75 -3.29 37.63
CA ALA A 620 2.51 -3.44 38.38
C ALA A 620 2.79 -3.79 39.85
N LYS A 621 2.05 -3.19 40.77
CA LYS A 621 2.24 -3.35 42.22
C LYS A 621 2.19 -4.80 42.71
N ASP A 622 1.43 -5.65 42.04
CA ASP A 622 1.25 -7.08 42.31
C ASP A 622 2.21 -7.99 41.53
N ALA A 623 3.09 -7.42 40.69
CA ALA A 623 3.95 -8.19 39.79
C ALA A 623 4.86 -9.19 40.53
N GLU A 624 5.44 -8.80 41.66
CA GLU A 624 6.32 -9.67 42.45
C GLU A 624 5.55 -10.89 43.01
N GLN A 625 4.33 -10.68 43.49
CA GLN A 625 3.46 -11.74 44.00
C GLN A 625 2.96 -12.67 42.90
N LEU A 626 2.56 -12.12 41.75
CA LEU A 626 2.10 -12.90 40.61
C LEU A 626 3.23 -13.73 40.01
N ASN A 627 4.40 -13.13 39.79
CA ASN A 627 5.56 -13.82 39.25
C ASN A 627 6.04 -14.95 40.17
N ALA A 628 5.99 -14.78 41.50
CA ALA A 628 6.35 -15.82 42.47
C ALA A 628 5.42 -17.04 42.44
N THR A 629 4.17 -16.87 41.98
CA THR A 629 3.19 -17.95 41.84
C THR A 629 3.08 -18.49 40.41
N GLY A 630 3.90 -17.98 39.48
CA GLY A 630 3.82 -18.30 38.05
C GLY A 630 2.60 -17.69 37.34
N GLY A 631 1.89 -16.77 38.00
CA GLY A 631 0.83 -15.96 37.40
C GLY A 631 1.42 -14.85 36.54
N ALA A 632 0.70 -14.42 35.49
CA ALA A 632 1.21 -13.40 34.59
C ALA A 632 0.87 -11.98 35.10
N ALA A 633 1.93 -11.17 35.25
CA ALA A 633 1.84 -9.77 35.64
C ALA A 633 1.63 -8.86 34.42
N ALA A 634 1.12 -7.65 34.66
CA ALA A 634 1.04 -6.63 33.62
C ALA A 634 2.42 -6.15 33.17
N THR A 635 2.48 -5.60 31.96
CA THR A 635 3.73 -5.15 31.32
C THR A 635 4.52 -4.17 32.18
N SER A 636 5.85 -4.16 32.00
CA SER A 636 6.78 -3.30 32.73
C SER A 636 7.44 -2.28 31.80
N GLY A 637 8.00 -1.23 32.39
CA GLY A 637 8.73 -0.17 31.73
C GLY A 637 9.85 0.37 32.63
N GLY A 638 10.32 1.57 32.34
CA GLY A 638 11.40 2.19 33.11
C GLY A 638 11.60 3.67 32.83
N LEU A 639 12.44 4.30 33.63
CA LEU A 639 12.83 5.69 33.50
C LEU A 639 14.34 5.80 33.69
N ILE A 640 14.98 6.56 32.82
CA ILE A 640 16.35 7.04 33.02
C ILE A 640 16.31 8.56 33.11
N ILE A 641 16.64 9.10 34.28
CA ILE A 641 16.57 10.50 34.61
C ILE A 641 17.98 11.08 34.50
N GLY A 642 18.23 11.81 33.42
CA GLY A 642 19.49 12.52 33.18
C GLY A 642 19.49 13.95 33.74
N GLU A 643 20.57 14.68 33.47
CA GLU A 643 20.72 16.06 33.92
C GLU A 643 19.65 16.98 33.31
N HIS A 644 19.36 16.81 32.02
CA HIS A 644 18.48 17.72 31.25
C HIS A 644 17.06 17.21 31.02
N GLY A 645 16.79 15.93 31.28
CA GLY A 645 15.50 15.34 30.95
C GLY A 645 15.40 13.86 31.24
N VAL A 646 14.25 13.29 30.93
CA VAL A 646 13.93 11.88 31.18
C VAL A 646 13.86 11.11 29.87
N LEU A 647 14.45 9.92 29.86
CA LEU A 647 14.21 8.88 28.89
C LEU A 647 13.18 7.91 29.48
N LEU A 648 11.98 7.87 28.87
CA LEU A 648 10.92 6.94 29.21
C LEU A 648 11.12 5.63 28.44
N ILE A 649 11.14 4.51 29.15
CA ILE A 649 11.24 3.16 28.58
C ILE A 649 9.85 2.51 28.74
N GLU A 650 9.22 2.18 27.62
CA GLU A 650 7.82 1.78 27.47
C GLU A 650 6.82 2.92 27.74
N THR A 651 6.12 3.35 26.69
CA THR A 651 5.09 4.39 26.79
C THR A 651 3.75 3.83 27.28
N PHE A 652 3.52 2.52 27.22
CA PHE A 652 2.24 1.88 27.52
C PHE A 652 1.10 2.33 26.57
N LEU A 653 0.56 1.41 25.77
CA LEU A 653 -0.52 1.72 24.81
C LEU A 653 -1.85 2.10 25.50
N ASN A 654 -2.08 1.63 26.72
CA ASN A 654 -3.26 1.99 27.51
C ASN A 654 -3.10 3.40 28.11
N GLN A 655 -4.09 4.26 27.88
CA GLN A 655 -4.08 5.66 28.32
C GLN A 655 -3.88 5.83 29.84
N ARG A 656 -4.52 4.99 30.67
CA ARG A 656 -4.40 5.05 32.13
C ARG A 656 -2.98 4.67 32.59
N LEU A 657 -2.39 3.64 31.98
CA LEU A 657 -1.01 3.23 32.28
C LEU A 657 0.01 4.28 31.83
N ASN A 658 -0.17 4.85 30.63
CA ASN A 658 0.66 5.94 30.14
C ASN A 658 0.61 7.15 31.09
N HIS A 659 -0.58 7.52 31.57
CA HIS A 659 -0.74 8.61 32.52
C HIS A 659 0.01 8.34 33.83
N GLN A 660 -0.12 7.14 34.40
CA GLN A 660 0.62 6.74 35.59
C GLN A 660 2.15 6.80 35.37
N ALA A 661 2.65 6.36 34.21
CA ALA A 661 4.06 6.43 33.87
C ALA A 661 4.57 7.88 33.76
N GLN A 662 3.77 8.79 33.17
CA GLN A 662 4.10 10.21 33.10
C GLN A 662 4.08 10.89 34.48
N GLU A 663 3.15 10.51 35.35
CA GLU A 663 3.09 11.01 36.73
C GLU A 663 4.31 10.55 37.55
N LEU A 664 4.67 9.27 37.44
CA LEU A 664 5.88 8.72 38.07
C LEU A 664 7.13 9.42 37.52
N SER A 665 7.21 9.67 36.22
CA SER A 665 8.28 10.45 35.60
C SER A 665 8.40 11.85 36.20
N ARG A 666 7.29 12.62 36.26
CA ARG A 666 7.28 13.97 36.86
C ARG A 666 7.73 13.96 38.31
N LYS A 667 7.18 13.03 39.10
CA LYS A 667 7.48 12.89 40.54
C LYS A 667 8.94 12.54 40.80
N LEU A 668 9.49 11.57 40.07
CA LEU A 668 10.86 11.07 40.29
C LEU A 668 11.91 12.02 39.72
N SER A 669 11.60 12.75 38.65
CA SER A 669 12.55 13.62 37.96
C SER A 669 12.54 15.08 38.42
N ARG A 670 11.61 15.45 39.32
CA ARG A 670 11.34 16.85 39.72
C ARG A 670 10.91 17.70 38.53
N ASP A 671 9.89 17.22 37.81
CA ASP A 671 9.26 17.87 36.65
C ASP A 671 10.21 18.16 35.47
N LYS A 672 11.28 17.36 35.32
CA LYS A 672 12.09 17.41 34.10
C LYS A 672 11.26 16.91 32.90
N PRO A 673 11.45 17.49 31.71
CA PRO A 673 10.73 17.04 30.53
C PRO A 673 11.17 15.63 30.11
N ILE A 674 10.23 14.83 29.63
CA ILE A 674 10.55 13.61 28.90
C ILE A 674 11.09 14.04 27.53
N LEU A 675 12.38 13.79 27.30
CA LEU A 675 13.06 14.17 26.05
C LEU A 675 13.06 13.03 25.04
N PHE A 676 13.05 11.80 25.54
CA PHE A 676 13.13 10.59 24.73
C PHE A 676 12.15 9.55 25.24
N ALA A 677 11.54 8.80 24.33
CA ALA A 677 10.72 7.64 24.64
C ALA A 677 11.22 6.44 23.81
N VAL A 678 11.34 5.29 24.45
CA VAL A 678 11.84 4.04 23.86
C VAL A 678 10.86 2.93 24.22
N ASN A 679 10.10 2.39 23.26
CA ASN A 679 9.33 1.17 23.53
C ASN A 679 10.08 -0.05 23.04
N THR A 680 10.03 -1.09 23.85
CA THR A 680 10.66 -2.37 23.57
C THR A 680 9.62 -3.31 22.99
N SER A 681 9.65 -3.54 21.68
CA SER A 681 8.83 -4.58 21.04
C SER A 681 9.53 -5.94 21.22
N SER A 682 9.21 -6.62 22.31
CA SER A 682 9.58 -8.02 22.53
C SER A 682 8.36 -8.84 22.93
N HIS A 683 7.31 -8.79 22.11
CA HIS A 683 6.37 -9.88 21.90
C HIS A 683 5.76 -9.69 20.50
N GLY A 684 5.59 -10.80 19.77
CA GLY A 684 5.27 -10.85 18.35
C GLY A 684 3.84 -10.46 17.97
N ASP A 685 3.16 -9.65 18.79
CA ASP A 685 1.73 -9.35 18.70
C ASP A 685 1.39 -7.85 18.80
N HIS A 686 2.36 -6.96 19.00
CA HIS A 686 2.13 -5.51 18.99
C HIS A 686 2.91 -4.81 17.88
N TRP A 687 2.21 -4.48 16.78
CA TRP A 687 2.61 -3.47 15.80
C TRP A 687 2.33 -2.08 16.39
N TYR A 688 3.29 -1.17 16.30
CA TYR A 688 3.09 0.25 16.62
C TYR A 688 2.04 0.85 15.68
N GLY A 689 0.86 1.19 16.23
CA GLY A 689 -0.18 1.96 15.52
C GLY A 689 0.32 3.29 14.96
#